data_AF-A0A7C4WMA1-F1
#
_entry.id   AF-A0A7C4WMA1-F1
#
_cell.length_a   1.000
_cell.length_b   1.000
_cell.length_c   1.000
_cell.angle_alpha   90.00
_cell.angle_beta   90.00
_cell.angle_gamma   90.00
#
_symmetry.space_group_name_H-M   'P 1'
#
loop_
_entity.id
_entity.type
_entity.pdbx_description
1 polymer ?
#
loop_
_entity_poly.entity_id
_entity_poly.type
_entity_poly.pdbx_seq_one_letter_code
_entity_poly.pdbx_strand_id
1 'polypeptide(L)'
;MEAAFLRELERIVGKGHVRSGPADREVYSYDASLARQTPGAVVFPADSIQTARIVRAASRAGVPYVPRGFGTNLSGGSVAPPGGLVICLSRMNRILSIEPARRTARVEPCVTNLELQNALAPFGFFFAPDPASQKVSTLGGNVAENSGGPRCVKYGVTKNHILALEIVLPDGERMRVGSEALDPPGYDLCGLLTGSEGTLAIVTEITVRILPLPESAATLLAVFDSVSDAARCVSAIIAEGIVPSSLEMMDAPVMRAVEQSMPCGYPLDAAAVLIIEIDGAQEGLRTLARRIREICETNCCRHVQEAASEADRSRLWAGRRGAFGAIARISPGYLVTDCTVPRTRLPEALACVAEISGRHGLSFGNVFHAGDGNLHPLLFFDPADPDQIRMVHQAGMEIMKACVSMGGTITGEHGVGLEKKEAMRLLFSEEDLAFQRSIKRIFDPENLLNPGKIFPETPDPPPAGEGTDVQIDGLEELVPSSAEECRQMVLAALRKSLALVPEGSGSWRSFGNLPARPWIPLRSRGLCEILEHDPPNQVVTVGPGLRLKRLQAVLASHNQWLPLRPFLDRDGTVGGIVALNACGPERLLYGSPRDLLLGLGFVSASGHLVRGGGKVVKNVAGYDLTRLMAGSMGTIGFITELTLRVAPIPQACTLLSASGSLEATRAACKELLASCLHPAFAIATPEDDEAGSAARRGWTAATSRWRLYVGFEGFAETVQAQTGSWTSRLESRGFTNCSAFGYKPGPGPLKPIEARLDHDSCPFLVRIDLPLDKTLDCAASLAERCHLPGHLLVADLGCGRIRAGFESFGPSDWEFLLGMARRLGGYALLERAPDPFRRAHDVFGPPSLDWSLMHRLKHALDPAGLFAPGRLPGRK
;
A
#
# COMPACT_ATOMS: atom_id res chain seq x y z
N MET A 1 11.83 -3.16 37.94
CA MET A 1 10.36 -3.16 37.76
C MET A 1 9.71 -3.53 39.08
N GLU A 2 8.68 -2.81 39.50
CA GLU A 2 8.07 -2.99 40.82
C GLU A 2 7.33 -4.32 40.96
N ALA A 3 7.44 -4.96 42.13
CA ALA A 3 6.79 -6.25 42.39
C ALA A 3 5.26 -6.18 42.34
N ALA A 4 4.67 -5.02 42.65
CA ALA A 4 3.23 -4.81 42.56
C ALA A 4 2.73 -4.87 41.11
N PHE A 5 3.45 -4.22 40.18
CA PHE A 5 3.15 -4.24 38.75
C PHE A 5 3.28 -5.65 38.17
N LEU A 6 4.34 -6.39 38.52
CA LEU A 6 4.48 -7.79 38.08
C LEU A 6 3.31 -8.66 38.54
N ARG A 7 2.87 -8.54 39.80
CA ARG A 7 1.68 -9.27 40.31
C ARG A 7 0.40 -8.88 39.58
N GLU A 8 0.28 -7.62 39.15
CA GLU A 8 -0.86 -7.21 38.34
C GLU A 8 -0.85 -7.87 36.96
N LEU A 9 0.30 -7.93 36.29
CA LEU A 9 0.46 -8.67 35.03
C LEU A 9 0.11 -10.16 35.22
N GLU A 10 0.57 -10.78 36.31
CA GLU A 10 0.24 -12.17 36.63
C GLU A 10 -1.27 -12.40 36.80
N ARG A 11 -2.02 -11.43 37.33
CA ARG A 11 -3.50 -11.52 37.40
C ARG A 11 -4.18 -11.38 36.04
N ILE A 12 -3.55 -10.70 35.08
CA ILE A 12 -4.10 -10.50 33.74
C ILE A 12 -3.88 -11.73 32.87
N VAL A 13 -2.64 -12.22 32.80
CA VAL A 13 -2.25 -13.29 31.86
C VAL A 13 -2.02 -14.65 32.52
N GLY A 14 -1.94 -14.70 33.85
CA GLY A 14 -1.51 -15.87 34.62
C GLY A 14 0.00 -15.86 34.89
N LYS A 15 0.42 -16.37 36.06
CA LYS A 15 1.83 -16.42 36.50
C LYS A 15 2.76 -17.09 35.47
N GLY A 16 2.27 -18.14 34.81
CA GLY A 16 3.00 -18.87 33.77
C GLY A 16 3.29 -18.06 32.51
N HIS A 17 2.79 -16.82 32.39
CA HIS A 17 2.91 -15.95 31.22
C HIS A 17 3.55 -14.59 31.53
N VAL A 18 4.21 -14.47 32.69
CA VAL A 18 5.11 -13.37 33.02
C VAL A 18 6.51 -13.94 33.21
N ARG A 19 7.52 -13.27 32.65
CA ARG A 19 8.92 -13.64 32.77
C ARG A 19 9.75 -12.44 33.22
N SER A 20 10.43 -12.59 34.33
CA SER A 20 11.27 -11.53 34.91
C SER A 20 12.62 -12.06 35.42
N GLY A 21 12.91 -13.35 35.21
CA GLY A 21 14.19 -13.94 35.57
C GLY A 21 15.34 -13.41 34.69
N PRO A 22 16.61 -13.44 35.15
CA PRO A 22 17.75 -12.97 34.36
C PRO A 22 17.86 -13.67 32.99
N ALA A 23 17.81 -15.00 32.96
CA ALA A 23 17.90 -15.78 31.73
C ALA A 23 16.73 -15.50 30.77
N ASP A 24 15.50 -15.37 31.29
CA ASP A 24 14.35 -15.08 30.46
C ASP A 24 14.49 -13.72 29.77
N ARG A 25 14.94 -12.69 30.50
CA ARG A 25 15.06 -11.33 29.97
C ARG A 25 16.16 -11.25 28.91
N GLU A 26 17.22 -12.04 29.05
CA GLU A 26 18.32 -12.07 28.09
C GLU A 26 17.88 -12.56 26.70
N VAL A 27 16.98 -13.54 26.63
CA VAL A 27 16.45 -14.05 25.34
C VAL A 27 15.66 -12.98 24.57
N TYR A 28 15.15 -11.97 25.27
CA TYR A 28 14.40 -10.85 24.69
C TYR A 28 15.18 -9.54 24.68
N SER A 29 16.49 -9.58 24.92
CA SER A 29 17.33 -8.37 24.96
C SER A 29 17.81 -7.90 23.59
N TYR A 30 17.64 -8.69 22.54
CA TYR A 30 18.13 -8.37 21.18
C TYR A 30 17.12 -8.81 20.12
N ASP A 31 17.28 -8.30 18.91
CA ASP A 31 16.71 -8.85 17.68
C ASP A 31 17.83 -9.17 16.69
N ALA A 32 17.56 -9.25 15.38
CA ALA A 32 18.60 -9.57 14.40
C ALA A 32 19.51 -8.35 14.05
N SER A 33 19.24 -7.17 14.61
CA SER A 33 20.14 -6.01 14.52
C SER A 33 21.32 -6.10 15.51
N LEU A 34 22.18 -5.08 15.51
CA LEU A 34 23.26 -4.94 16.49
C LEU A 34 22.78 -4.36 17.83
N ALA A 35 21.52 -3.95 17.95
CA ALA A 35 20.99 -3.37 19.17
C ALA A 35 20.75 -4.43 20.25
N ARG A 36 21.21 -4.16 21.48
CA ARG A 36 20.97 -5.02 22.65
C ARG A 36 20.62 -4.18 23.87
N GLN A 37 19.50 -4.52 24.53
CA GLN A 37 19.09 -3.93 25.79
C GLN A 37 18.21 -4.91 26.58
N THR A 38 18.61 -5.26 27.80
CA THR A 38 17.83 -6.19 28.65
C THR A 38 16.52 -5.51 29.13
N PRO A 39 15.34 -6.13 28.89
CA PRO A 39 14.06 -5.60 29.35
C PRO A 39 13.89 -5.77 30.86
N GLY A 40 12.91 -5.06 31.44
CA GLY A 40 12.51 -5.25 32.84
C GLY A 40 11.74 -6.55 33.07
N ALA A 41 10.83 -6.89 32.15
CA ALA A 41 10.06 -8.13 32.14
C ALA A 41 9.49 -8.41 30.73
N VAL A 42 8.97 -9.62 30.52
CA VAL A 42 8.27 -10.06 29.31
C VAL A 42 6.91 -10.64 29.70
N VAL A 43 5.86 -10.28 28.97
CA VAL A 43 4.49 -10.73 29.20
C VAL A 43 3.89 -11.31 27.91
N PHE A 44 3.10 -12.38 28.04
CA PHE A 44 2.54 -13.12 26.91
C PHE A 44 1.01 -13.12 26.96
N PRO A 45 0.32 -12.10 26.39
CA PRO A 45 -1.14 -12.10 26.29
C PRO A 45 -1.67 -13.21 25.37
N ALA A 46 -2.85 -13.74 25.67
CA ALA A 46 -3.54 -14.75 24.87
C ALA A 46 -4.46 -14.16 23.79
N ASP A 47 -4.85 -12.90 23.93
CA ASP A 47 -5.86 -12.24 23.09
C ASP A 47 -5.76 -10.71 23.20
N SER A 48 -6.60 -10.00 22.44
CA SER A 48 -6.63 -8.53 22.44
C SER A 48 -7.13 -7.94 23.76
N ILE A 49 -7.95 -8.65 24.53
CA ILE A 49 -8.48 -8.20 25.83
C ILE A 49 -7.36 -8.17 26.86
N GLN A 50 -6.55 -9.22 26.94
CA GLN A 50 -5.38 -9.26 27.82
C GLN A 50 -4.36 -8.20 27.40
N THR A 51 -4.09 -8.03 26.11
CA THR A 51 -3.22 -6.97 25.59
C THR A 51 -3.69 -5.58 26.05
N ALA A 52 -4.97 -5.27 25.89
CA ALA A 52 -5.54 -4.00 26.35
C ALA A 52 -5.41 -3.80 27.87
N ARG A 53 -5.60 -4.84 28.67
CA ARG A 53 -5.44 -4.78 30.13
C ARG A 53 -3.97 -4.55 30.53
N ILE A 54 -3.02 -5.18 29.84
CA ILE A 54 -1.58 -4.96 30.05
C ILE A 54 -1.21 -3.51 29.72
N VAL A 55 -1.65 -3.00 28.56
CA VAL A 55 -1.38 -1.62 28.14
C VAL A 55 -1.89 -0.61 29.19
N ARG A 56 -3.13 -0.77 29.67
CA ARG A 56 -3.67 0.08 30.74
C ARG A 56 -2.88 -0.01 32.03
N ALA A 57 -2.38 -1.19 32.39
CA ALA A 57 -1.55 -1.35 33.58
C ALA A 57 -0.19 -0.67 33.41
N ALA A 58 0.44 -0.82 32.23
CA ALA A 58 1.73 -0.21 31.92
C ALA A 58 1.64 1.33 31.88
N SER A 59 0.61 1.89 31.26
CA SER A 59 0.35 3.35 31.27
C SER A 59 0.15 3.88 32.69
N ARG A 60 -0.71 3.25 33.51
CA ARG A 60 -0.86 3.65 34.93
C ARG A 60 0.45 3.59 35.72
N ALA A 61 1.33 2.67 35.41
CA ALA A 61 2.62 2.49 36.08
C ALA A 61 3.74 3.36 35.48
N GLY A 62 3.49 4.10 34.40
CA GLY A 62 4.53 4.84 33.67
C GLY A 62 5.63 3.95 33.10
N VAL A 63 5.32 2.67 32.82
CA VAL A 63 6.30 1.69 32.32
C VAL A 63 6.25 1.68 30.80
N PRO A 64 7.34 2.01 30.09
CA PRO A 64 7.37 1.92 28.63
C PRO A 64 7.33 0.45 28.19
N TYR A 65 6.71 0.19 27.04
CA TYR A 65 6.47 -1.16 26.55
C TYR A 65 6.66 -1.28 25.04
N VAL A 66 7.05 -2.47 24.58
CA VAL A 66 7.30 -2.77 23.16
C VAL A 66 6.50 -4.01 22.75
N PRO A 67 5.65 -3.93 21.72
CA PRO A 67 5.05 -5.13 21.12
C PRO A 67 6.11 -5.91 20.36
N ARG A 68 6.12 -7.24 20.51
CA ARG A 68 7.12 -8.09 19.87
C ARG A 68 6.51 -9.39 19.36
N GLY A 69 6.84 -9.74 18.11
CA GLY A 69 6.62 -11.07 17.53
C GLY A 69 7.77 -12.01 17.89
N PHE A 70 8.42 -12.62 16.89
CA PHE A 70 9.55 -13.54 17.09
C PHE A 70 10.94 -12.87 17.08
N GLY A 71 11.02 -11.54 16.89
CA GLY A 71 12.27 -10.79 17.03
C GLY A 71 13.25 -10.94 15.86
N THR A 72 12.73 -11.06 14.63
CA THR A 72 13.54 -11.16 13.39
C THR A 72 13.83 -9.79 12.76
N ASN A 73 13.56 -8.69 13.47
CA ASN A 73 13.77 -7.32 13.00
C ASN A 73 15.28 -7.02 12.85
N LEU A 74 15.65 -6.22 11.85
CA LEU A 74 17.04 -5.90 11.49
C LEU A 74 17.43 -4.45 11.80
N SER A 75 16.58 -3.67 12.47
CA SER A 75 16.78 -2.24 12.73
C SER A 75 16.74 -1.88 14.23
N GLY A 76 16.53 -2.85 15.12
CA GLY A 76 16.39 -2.65 16.57
C GLY A 76 15.00 -2.19 17.00
N GLY A 77 14.01 -2.25 16.10
CA GLY A 77 12.64 -1.79 16.35
C GLY A 77 11.92 -2.59 17.44
N SER A 78 12.37 -3.82 17.71
CA SER A 78 11.76 -4.73 18.72
C SER A 78 12.54 -4.82 20.03
N VAL A 79 13.55 -3.97 20.22
CA VAL A 79 14.37 -3.88 21.43
C VAL A 79 13.72 -2.91 22.42
N ALA A 80 13.43 -3.40 23.62
CA ALA A 80 12.82 -2.59 24.68
C ALA A 80 13.82 -1.56 25.25
N PRO A 81 13.34 -0.37 25.67
CA PRO A 81 14.19 0.55 26.43
C PRO A 81 14.60 -0.08 27.77
N PRO A 82 15.64 0.44 28.44
CA PRO A 82 16.07 -0.04 29.74
C PRO A 82 14.91 -0.12 30.75
N GLY A 83 14.70 -1.30 31.34
CA GLY A 83 13.62 -1.50 32.31
C GLY A 83 12.20 -1.57 31.74
N GLY A 84 12.03 -1.44 30.42
CA GLY A 84 10.74 -1.53 29.73
C GLY A 84 10.15 -2.94 29.70
N LEU A 85 8.86 -3.04 29.40
CA LEU A 85 8.11 -4.29 29.27
C LEU A 85 8.08 -4.76 27.81
N VAL A 86 8.43 -6.02 27.55
CA VAL A 86 8.16 -6.65 26.25
C VAL A 86 6.79 -7.32 26.29
N ILE A 87 5.89 -6.94 25.39
CA ILE A 87 4.59 -7.59 25.19
C ILE A 87 4.75 -8.55 24.01
N CYS A 88 5.04 -9.82 24.30
CA CYS A 88 5.28 -10.85 23.29
C CYS A 88 3.98 -11.51 22.86
N LEU A 89 3.59 -11.32 21.60
CA LEU A 89 2.29 -11.74 21.06
C LEU A 89 2.26 -13.21 20.63
N SER A 90 3.28 -14.01 20.96
CA SER A 90 3.50 -15.36 20.43
C SER A 90 2.39 -16.38 20.69
N ARG A 91 1.51 -16.13 21.67
CA ARG A 91 0.33 -16.96 21.94
C ARG A 91 -0.85 -16.67 21.01
N MET A 92 -0.78 -15.59 20.24
CA MET A 92 -1.78 -15.18 19.27
C MET A 92 -1.31 -15.60 17.87
N ASN A 93 -1.40 -16.90 17.57
CA ASN A 93 -0.80 -17.54 16.40
C ASN A 93 -1.79 -18.38 15.56
N ARG A 94 -3.09 -18.06 15.60
CA ARG A 94 -4.13 -18.79 14.86
C ARG A 94 -4.51 -18.11 13.55
N ILE A 95 -4.73 -18.92 12.53
CA ILE A 95 -5.51 -18.54 11.36
C ILE A 95 -6.99 -18.63 11.75
N LEU A 96 -7.70 -17.50 11.70
CA LEU A 96 -9.08 -17.38 12.17
C LEU A 96 -10.10 -17.73 11.08
N SER A 97 -9.84 -17.34 9.83
CA SER A 97 -10.67 -17.71 8.68
C SER A 97 -9.92 -17.54 7.35
N ILE A 98 -10.30 -18.32 6.34
CA ILE A 98 -9.87 -18.19 4.95
C ILE A 98 -11.14 -18.16 4.10
N GLU A 99 -11.34 -17.11 3.32
CA GLU A 99 -12.56 -16.86 2.55
C GLU A 99 -12.22 -16.63 1.07
N PRO A 100 -12.02 -17.70 0.26
CA PRO A 100 -11.60 -17.58 -1.14
C PRO A 100 -12.57 -16.75 -1.99
N ALA A 101 -13.87 -16.85 -1.74
CA ALA A 101 -14.89 -16.07 -2.45
C ALA A 101 -14.80 -14.56 -2.21
N ARG A 102 -14.21 -14.16 -1.08
CA ARG A 102 -13.93 -12.76 -0.72
C ARG A 102 -12.51 -12.34 -1.05
N ARG A 103 -11.63 -13.31 -1.37
CA ARG A 103 -10.18 -13.13 -1.49
C ARG A 103 -9.58 -12.54 -0.21
N THR A 104 -10.01 -13.03 0.95
CA THR A 104 -9.48 -12.59 2.25
C THR A 104 -9.06 -13.76 3.14
N ALA A 105 -8.15 -13.49 4.07
CA ALA A 105 -7.86 -14.34 5.23
C ALA A 105 -7.74 -13.47 6.49
N ARG A 106 -8.18 -14.00 7.63
CA ARG A 106 -8.04 -13.36 8.95
C ARG A 106 -7.10 -14.17 9.82
N VAL A 107 -6.12 -13.51 10.42
CA VAL A 107 -5.09 -14.15 11.23
C VAL A 107 -4.75 -13.36 12.48
N GLU A 108 -4.28 -14.05 13.51
CA GLU A 108 -3.63 -13.45 14.66
C GLU A 108 -2.17 -13.05 14.32
N PRO A 109 -1.57 -12.08 15.03
CA PRO A 109 -0.31 -11.44 14.64
C PRO A 109 0.90 -12.37 14.57
N CYS A 110 0.93 -13.47 15.32
CA CYS A 110 2.05 -14.41 15.36
C CYS A 110 1.88 -15.66 14.48
N VAL A 111 0.92 -15.65 13.54
CA VAL A 111 0.98 -16.54 12.37
C VAL A 111 2.18 -16.15 11.52
N THR A 112 3.05 -17.10 11.19
CA THR A 112 4.17 -16.84 10.30
C THR A 112 3.70 -16.68 8.86
N ASN A 113 4.46 -15.96 8.05
CA ASN A 113 4.14 -15.78 6.64
C ASN A 113 4.00 -17.15 5.93
N LEU A 114 4.94 -18.07 6.13
CA LEU A 114 4.91 -19.40 5.51
C LEU A 114 3.72 -20.26 5.98
N GLU A 115 3.31 -20.18 7.24
CA GLU A 115 2.10 -20.88 7.72
C GLU A 115 0.86 -20.42 6.96
N LEU A 116 0.71 -19.11 6.74
CA LEU A 116 -0.39 -18.59 5.92
C LEU A 116 -0.28 -19.09 4.47
N GLN A 117 0.90 -19.03 3.85
CA GLN A 117 1.09 -19.52 2.47
C GLN A 117 0.65 -20.99 2.33
N ASN A 118 1.09 -21.85 3.26
CA ASN A 118 0.75 -23.27 3.25
C ASN A 118 -0.76 -23.50 3.46
N ALA A 119 -1.41 -22.69 4.29
CA ALA A 119 -2.85 -22.79 4.53
C ALA A 119 -3.69 -22.33 3.33
N LEU A 120 -3.17 -21.41 2.51
CA LEU A 120 -3.85 -20.91 1.31
C LEU A 120 -3.69 -21.81 0.08
N ALA A 121 -2.58 -22.54 -0.01
CA ALA A 121 -2.25 -23.37 -1.17
C ALA A 121 -3.36 -24.37 -1.59
N PRO A 122 -4.03 -25.11 -0.66
CA PRO A 122 -5.13 -26.02 -1.02
C PRO A 122 -6.34 -25.33 -1.66
N PHE A 123 -6.51 -24.03 -1.43
CA PHE A 123 -7.59 -23.24 -2.01
C PHE A 123 -7.22 -22.64 -3.37
N GLY A 124 -5.97 -22.79 -3.83
CA GLY A 124 -5.49 -22.16 -5.06
C GLY A 124 -5.15 -20.67 -4.88
N PHE A 125 -4.79 -20.24 -3.68
CA PHE A 125 -4.44 -18.86 -3.36
C PHE A 125 -3.07 -18.74 -2.70
N PHE A 126 -2.52 -17.52 -2.69
CA PHE A 126 -1.33 -17.14 -1.94
C PHE A 126 -1.44 -15.73 -1.37
N PHE A 127 -0.60 -15.42 -0.37
CA PHE A 127 -0.39 -14.08 0.13
C PHE A 127 0.86 -13.49 -0.53
N ALA A 128 0.75 -12.32 -1.15
CA ALA A 128 1.81 -11.84 -2.04
C ALA A 128 3.16 -11.51 -1.36
N PRO A 129 3.19 -10.75 -0.24
CA PRO A 129 4.44 -10.44 0.46
C PRO A 129 5.15 -11.70 0.93
N ASP A 130 6.43 -11.84 0.57
CA ASP A 130 7.22 -13.06 0.78
C ASP A 130 8.64 -12.77 1.32
N PRO A 131 8.77 -12.12 2.49
CA PRO A 131 10.06 -11.74 3.05
C PRO A 131 11.01 -12.94 3.13
N ALA A 132 12.32 -12.72 2.98
CA ALA A 132 13.31 -13.81 3.05
C ALA A 132 13.19 -14.64 4.34
N SER A 133 12.78 -13.98 5.44
CA SER A 133 12.53 -14.58 6.75
C SER A 133 11.16 -15.27 6.90
N GLN A 134 10.37 -15.47 5.84
CA GLN A 134 8.97 -15.96 5.90
C GLN A 134 8.73 -17.23 6.75
N LYS A 135 9.76 -18.07 6.95
CA LYS A 135 9.71 -19.25 7.81
C LYS A 135 9.52 -18.91 9.29
N VAL A 136 9.89 -17.69 9.70
CA VAL A 136 9.92 -17.24 11.09
C VAL A 136 9.33 -15.85 11.29
N SER A 137 9.24 -15.01 10.27
CA SER A 137 8.61 -13.70 10.41
C SER A 137 7.10 -13.84 10.56
N THR A 138 6.59 -13.18 11.60
CA THR A 138 5.18 -13.14 11.97
C THR A 138 4.45 -12.04 11.19
N LEU A 139 3.18 -12.23 10.83
CA LEU A 139 2.43 -11.21 10.08
C LEU A 139 2.29 -9.88 10.82
N GLY A 140 2.20 -9.88 12.15
CA GLY A 140 2.19 -8.65 12.96
C GLY A 140 3.50 -7.86 12.80
N GLY A 141 4.63 -8.57 12.72
CA GLY A 141 5.92 -7.98 12.37
C GLY A 141 5.95 -7.48 10.93
N ASN A 142 5.36 -8.22 9.98
CA ASN A 142 5.28 -7.75 8.60
C ASN A 142 4.45 -6.47 8.45
N VAL A 143 3.35 -6.35 9.20
CA VAL A 143 2.58 -5.11 9.29
C VAL A 143 3.41 -4.00 9.93
N ALA A 144 4.07 -4.27 11.06
CA ALA A 144 4.86 -3.26 11.77
C ALA A 144 6.00 -2.68 10.91
N GLU A 145 6.68 -3.51 10.11
CA GLU A 145 7.80 -3.09 9.25
C GLU A 145 7.39 -2.72 7.82
N ASN A 146 6.11 -2.88 7.45
CA ASN A 146 5.65 -2.86 6.06
C ASN A 146 6.54 -3.75 5.16
N SER A 147 6.80 -4.99 5.62
CA SER A 147 7.81 -5.86 5.01
C SER A 147 7.58 -6.06 3.51
N GLY A 148 8.71 -6.15 2.79
CA GLY A 148 8.78 -6.54 1.39
C GLY A 148 9.18 -8.00 1.18
N GLY A 149 9.73 -8.26 0.01
CA GLY A 149 10.27 -9.54 -0.44
C GLY A 149 10.54 -9.52 -1.95
N PRO A 150 11.02 -10.63 -2.54
CA PRO A 150 11.26 -10.75 -3.98
C PRO A 150 10.04 -10.46 -4.85
N ARG A 151 8.83 -10.76 -4.36
CA ARG A 151 7.57 -10.61 -5.13
C ARG A 151 7.04 -9.18 -5.22
N CYS A 152 7.65 -8.24 -4.50
CA CYS A 152 7.13 -6.88 -4.39
C CYS A 152 7.17 -6.08 -5.69
N VAL A 153 8.12 -6.35 -6.57
CA VAL A 153 8.22 -5.68 -7.88
C VAL A 153 6.93 -5.79 -8.69
N LYS A 154 6.25 -6.95 -8.65
CA LYS A 154 4.95 -7.16 -9.31
C LYS A 154 3.76 -6.89 -8.38
N TYR A 155 3.80 -7.38 -7.14
CA TYR A 155 2.61 -7.44 -6.29
C TYR A 155 2.56 -6.38 -5.18
N GLY A 156 3.59 -5.53 -5.04
CA GLY A 156 3.69 -4.55 -3.96
C GLY A 156 4.11 -5.15 -2.61
N VAL A 157 4.17 -4.30 -1.59
CA VAL A 157 4.62 -4.63 -0.23
C VAL A 157 3.44 -4.88 0.71
N THR A 158 3.70 -5.20 1.98
CA THR A 158 2.65 -5.58 2.95
C THR A 158 1.44 -4.65 2.97
N LYS A 159 1.63 -3.33 2.98
CA LYS A 159 0.52 -2.35 3.00
C LYS A 159 -0.47 -2.49 1.84
N ASN A 160 -0.05 -2.99 0.69
CA ASN A 160 -0.92 -3.20 -0.47
C ASN A 160 -1.91 -4.37 -0.26
N HIS A 161 -1.67 -5.21 0.75
CA HIS A 161 -2.44 -6.42 1.03
C HIS A 161 -3.12 -6.41 2.40
N ILE A 162 -3.02 -5.33 3.18
CA ILE A 162 -3.76 -5.18 4.44
C ILE A 162 -5.12 -4.51 4.16
N LEU A 163 -6.20 -5.19 4.54
CA LEU A 163 -7.57 -4.69 4.38
C LEU A 163 -8.13 -4.12 5.68
N ALA A 164 -7.84 -4.79 6.81
CA ALA A 164 -8.28 -4.36 8.13
C ALA A 164 -7.32 -4.83 9.23
N LEU A 165 -7.33 -4.12 10.36
CA LEU A 165 -6.57 -4.46 11.57
C LEU A 165 -7.47 -4.35 12.80
N GLU A 166 -7.37 -5.30 13.73
CA GLU A 166 -7.78 -5.07 15.13
C GLU A 166 -6.56 -4.59 15.91
N ILE A 167 -6.72 -3.48 16.63
CA ILE A 167 -5.63 -2.81 17.33
C ILE A 167 -5.97 -2.51 18.78
N VAL A 168 -4.92 -2.39 19.59
CA VAL A 168 -4.95 -1.83 20.95
C VAL A 168 -4.17 -0.52 20.94
N LEU A 169 -4.86 0.58 21.23
CA LEU A 169 -4.26 1.91 21.37
C LEU A 169 -3.54 2.07 22.73
N PRO A 170 -2.68 3.10 22.90
CA PRO A 170 -1.96 3.34 24.16
C PRO A 170 -2.85 3.58 25.39
N ASP A 171 -4.08 4.04 25.21
CA ASP A 171 -5.11 4.13 26.28
C ASP A 171 -5.78 2.76 26.60
N GLY A 172 -5.39 1.71 25.88
CA GLY A 172 -5.98 0.38 25.93
C GLY A 172 -7.39 0.29 25.36
N GLU A 173 -7.82 1.25 24.55
CA GLU A 173 -8.99 1.12 23.68
C GLU A 173 -8.70 0.06 22.60
N ARG A 174 -9.67 -0.83 22.37
CA ARG A 174 -9.62 -1.79 21.27
C ARG A 174 -10.52 -1.28 20.16
N MET A 175 -10.01 -1.27 18.92
CA MET A 175 -10.81 -0.88 17.76
C MET A 175 -10.41 -1.65 16.52
N ARG A 176 -11.33 -1.72 15.56
CA ARG A 176 -11.06 -2.20 14.21
C ARG A 176 -10.94 -1.01 13.27
N VAL A 177 -9.91 -1.02 12.45
CA VAL A 177 -9.69 -0.06 11.36
C VAL A 177 -9.70 -0.81 10.04
N GLY A 178 -10.18 -0.17 8.97
CA GLY A 178 -10.32 -0.81 7.66
C GLY A 178 -11.54 -1.75 7.56
N SER A 179 -11.66 -2.45 6.45
CA SER A 179 -12.76 -3.38 6.16
C SER A 179 -12.39 -4.37 5.06
N GLU A 180 -13.13 -5.48 4.94
CA GLU A 180 -13.10 -6.34 3.75
C GLU A 180 -13.63 -5.61 2.50
N ALA A 181 -14.50 -4.60 2.70
CA ALA A 181 -14.93 -3.68 1.65
C ALA A 181 -13.86 -2.60 1.40
N LEU A 182 -13.57 -2.30 0.13
CA LEU A 182 -12.47 -1.43 -0.28
C LEU A 182 -12.81 0.07 -0.21
N ASP A 183 -11.88 0.87 0.34
CA ASP A 183 -11.93 2.34 0.46
C ASP A 183 -12.93 2.88 1.50
N PRO A 184 -12.84 2.45 2.77
CA PRO A 184 -13.67 3.03 3.83
C PRO A 184 -13.51 4.56 3.84
N PRO A 185 -14.59 5.31 4.13
CA PRO A 185 -14.56 6.76 4.03
C PRO A 185 -13.60 7.37 5.04
N GLY A 186 -12.85 8.40 4.62
CA GLY A 186 -11.89 9.11 5.46
C GLY A 186 -10.45 8.61 5.29
N TYR A 187 -9.69 8.63 6.38
CA TYR A 187 -8.26 8.40 6.38
C TYR A 187 -7.89 6.92 6.23
N ASP A 188 -6.79 6.62 5.53
CA ASP A 188 -6.23 5.27 5.49
C ASP A 188 -5.47 4.96 6.79
N LEU A 189 -6.21 4.62 7.84
CA LEU A 189 -5.62 4.26 9.13
C LEU A 189 -4.83 2.94 9.04
N CYS A 190 -5.25 2.00 8.18
CA CYS A 190 -4.48 0.77 7.91
C CYS A 190 -3.11 1.10 7.31
N GLY A 191 -3.08 2.00 6.32
CA GLY A 191 -1.86 2.52 5.73
C GLY A 191 -0.96 3.19 6.75
N LEU A 192 -1.50 4.08 7.59
CA LEU A 192 -0.73 4.79 8.61
C LEU A 192 -0.11 3.86 9.67
N LEU A 193 -0.82 2.80 10.06
CA LEU A 193 -0.35 1.83 11.06
C LEU A 193 0.65 0.81 10.49
N THR A 194 0.58 0.53 9.19
CA THR A 194 1.52 -0.38 8.52
C THR A 194 2.83 0.33 8.27
N GLY A 195 3.95 -0.20 8.77
CA GLY A 195 5.24 0.49 8.79
C GLY A 195 5.44 1.40 10.01
N SER A 196 4.52 1.40 10.98
CA SER A 196 4.65 2.23 12.20
C SER A 196 5.61 1.65 13.24
N GLU A 197 6.20 0.48 13.00
CA GLU A 197 7.09 -0.27 13.91
C GLU A 197 6.50 -0.46 15.32
N GLY A 198 5.18 -0.58 15.41
CA GLY A 198 4.47 -0.72 16.69
C GLY A 198 4.56 0.53 17.58
N THR A 199 4.84 1.70 17.02
CA THR A 199 4.89 2.98 17.75
C THR A 199 3.51 3.65 17.86
N LEU A 200 2.53 3.29 17.04
CA LEU A 200 1.20 3.92 17.06
C LEU A 200 0.13 3.06 17.76
N ALA A 201 0.17 1.74 17.56
CA ALA A 201 -0.74 0.80 18.21
C ALA A 201 -0.15 -0.61 18.22
N ILE A 202 -0.74 -1.51 19.02
CA ILE A 202 -0.43 -2.95 18.99
C ILE A 202 -1.48 -3.67 18.14
N VAL A 203 -1.04 -4.35 17.07
CA VAL A 203 -1.91 -5.14 16.19
C VAL A 203 -2.20 -6.51 16.81
N THR A 204 -3.48 -6.87 16.92
CA THR A 204 -3.95 -8.13 17.54
C THR A 204 -4.76 -9.02 16.60
N GLU A 205 -5.19 -8.51 15.44
CA GLU A 205 -5.76 -9.30 14.35
C GLU A 205 -5.48 -8.60 13.02
N ILE A 206 -5.27 -9.37 11.95
CA ILE A 206 -4.98 -8.86 10.61
C ILE A 206 -5.93 -9.52 9.61
N THR A 207 -6.59 -8.70 8.79
CA THR A 207 -7.32 -9.16 7.60
C THR A 207 -6.48 -8.84 6.37
N VAL A 208 -6.04 -9.87 5.66
CA VAL A 208 -5.19 -9.76 4.46
C VAL A 208 -5.98 -10.07 3.19
N ARG A 209 -5.60 -9.41 2.09
CA ARG A 209 -5.97 -9.78 0.72
C ARG A 209 -5.14 -10.98 0.28
N ILE A 210 -5.80 -11.99 -0.30
CA ILE A 210 -5.15 -13.15 -0.93
C ILE A 210 -5.37 -13.12 -2.44
N LEU A 211 -4.43 -13.68 -3.21
CA LEU A 211 -4.45 -13.65 -4.66
C LEU A 211 -4.51 -15.08 -5.22
N PRO A 212 -5.20 -15.34 -6.35
CA PRO A 212 -5.16 -16.64 -7.00
C PRO A 212 -3.73 -17.03 -7.37
N LEU A 213 -3.38 -18.30 -7.25
CA LEU A 213 -2.10 -18.80 -7.73
C LEU A 213 -1.97 -18.57 -9.24
N PRO A 214 -0.80 -18.10 -9.72
CA PRO A 214 -0.52 -18.07 -11.15
C PRO A 214 -0.60 -19.48 -11.74
N GLU A 215 -1.05 -19.58 -13.00
CA GLU A 215 -1.15 -20.87 -13.70
C GLU A 215 0.20 -21.54 -13.89
N SER A 216 1.22 -20.74 -14.22
CA SER A 216 2.59 -21.20 -14.40
C SER A 216 3.58 -20.10 -14.06
N ALA A 217 4.83 -20.50 -13.85
CA ALA A 217 5.95 -19.59 -13.68
C ALA A 217 7.21 -20.17 -14.34
N ALA A 218 8.03 -19.30 -14.90
CA ALA A 218 9.32 -19.65 -15.50
C ALA A 218 10.44 -18.87 -14.79
N THR A 219 11.56 -19.55 -14.54
CA THR A 219 12.71 -18.98 -13.83
C THR A 219 13.95 -19.06 -14.72
N LEU A 220 14.58 -17.91 -14.92
CA LEU A 220 15.80 -17.73 -15.69
C LEU A 220 16.96 -17.35 -14.75
N LEU A 221 18.10 -18.00 -14.92
CA LEU A 221 19.38 -17.64 -14.32
C LEU A 221 20.25 -17.01 -15.41
N ALA A 222 20.48 -15.71 -15.33
CA ALA A 222 21.36 -14.98 -16.24
C ALA A 222 22.72 -14.74 -15.57
N VAL A 223 23.81 -15.11 -16.25
CA VAL A 223 25.18 -15.12 -15.70
C VAL A 223 25.98 -13.98 -16.32
N PHE A 224 26.66 -13.18 -15.48
CA PHE A 224 27.42 -12.02 -15.93
C PHE A 224 28.87 -12.03 -15.42
N ASP A 225 29.76 -11.53 -16.28
CA ASP A 225 31.18 -11.29 -15.98
C ASP A 225 31.44 -9.92 -15.32
N SER A 226 30.38 -9.14 -15.13
CA SER A 226 30.42 -7.78 -14.61
C SER A 226 29.16 -7.46 -13.83
N VAL A 227 29.33 -6.95 -12.60
CA VAL A 227 28.24 -6.48 -11.73
C VAL A 227 27.48 -5.31 -12.40
N SER A 228 28.19 -4.44 -13.12
CA SER A 228 27.61 -3.29 -13.80
C SER A 228 26.71 -3.71 -14.96
N ASP A 229 27.09 -4.75 -15.71
CA ASP A 229 26.29 -5.29 -16.81
C ASP A 229 25.01 -5.95 -16.32
N ALA A 230 25.08 -6.72 -15.23
CA ALA A 230 23.90 -7.26 -14.57
C ALA A 230 22.93 -6.15 -14.12
N ALA A 231 23.45 -5.08 -13.49
CA ALA A 231 22.66 -3.94 -13.05
C ALA A 231 22.03 -3.15 -14.21
N ARG A 232 22.71 -3.01 -15.35
CA ARG A 232 22.15 -2.41 -16.58
C ARG A 232 21.02 -3.26 -17.15
N CYS A 233 21.20 -4.59 -17.20
CA CYS A 233 20.19 -5.53 -17.69
C CYS A 233 18.87 -5.40 -16.91
N VAL A 234 18.94 -5.24 -15.59
CA VAL A 234 17.75 -5.02 -14.73
C VAL A 234 16.93 -3.82 -15.19
N SER A 235 17.59 -2.69 -15.47
CA SER A 235 16.93 -1.48 -15.95
C SER A 235 16.30 -1.69 -17.33
N ALA A 236 16.99 -2.41 -18.23
CA ALA A 236 16.51 -2.69 -19.57
C ALA A 236 15.24 -3.57 -19.56
N ILE A 237 15.18 -4.60 -18.71
CA ILE A 237 13.98 -5.46 -18.56
C ILE A 237 12.76 -4.63 -18.17
N ILE A 238 12.89 -3.77 -17.16
CA ILE A 238 11.77 -2.96 -16.67
C ILE A 238 11.39 -1.85 -17.68
N ALA A 239 12.37 -1.27 -18.38
CA ALA A 239 12.12 -0.24 -19.41
C ALA A 239 11.30 -0.79 -20.60
N GLU A 240 11.47 -2.06 -20.94
CA GLU A 240 10.67 -2.78 -21.95
C GLU A 240 9.22 -3.05 -21.49
N GLY A 241 8.87 -2.67 -20.26
CA GLY A 241 7.55 -2.87 -19.69
C GLY A 241 7.28 -4.29 -19.20
N ILE A 242 8.32 -5.10 -19.11
CA ILE A 242 8.25 -6.43 -18.50
C ILE A 242 8.42 -6.23 -17.00
N VAL A 243 7.42 -6.64 -16.22
CA VAL A 243 7.46 -6.64 -14.76
C VAL A 243 7.53 -8.10 -14.30
N PRO A 244 8.74 -8.63 -14.02
CA PRO A 244 8.91 -9.97 -13.50
C PRO A 244 8.16 -10.13 -12.16
N SER A 245 7.75 -11.35 -11.81
CA SER A 245 7.29 -11.63 -10.45
C SER A 245 8.44 -11.50 -9.45
N SER A 246 9.68 -11.73 -9.87
CA SER A 246 10.88 -11.43 -9.09
C SER A 246 12.08 -11.15 -10.01
N LEU A 247 12.96 -10.24 -9.58
CA LEU A 247 14.18 -9.89 -10.28
C LEU A 247 15.28 -9.62 -9.26
N GLU A 248 16.02 -10.68 -8.93
CA GLU A 248 16.99 -10.73 -7.83
C GLU A 248 18.42 -10.77 -8.35
N MET A 249 19.37 -10.24 -7.59
CA MET A 249 20.79 -10.26 -7.93
C MET A 249 21.64 -10.79 -6.78
N MET A 250 22.68 -11.56 -7.11
CA MET A 250 23.74 -11.97 -6.18
C MET A 250 25.12 -11.80 -6.83
N ASP A 251 26.09 -11.35 -6.05
CA ASP A 251 27.48 -11.20 -6.49
C ASP A 251 28.36 -12.39 -6.06
N ALA A 252 29.60 -12.41 -6.55
CA ALA A 252 30.51 -13.54 -6.37
C ALA A 252 30.77 -13.94 -4.90
N PRO A 253 31.00 -13.02 -3.94
CA PRO A 253 31.11 -13.38 -2.53
C PRO A 253 29.89 -14.14 -1.99
N VAL A 254 28.68 -13.67 -2.29
CA VAL A 254 27.45 -14.34 -1.83
C VAL A 254 27.25 -15.68 -2.53
N MET A 255 27.44 -15.75 -3.85
CA MET A 255 27.33 -17.00 -4.60
C MET A 255 28.24 -18.09 -4.05
N ARG A 256 29.52 -17.75 -3.78
CA ARG A 256 30.48 -18.69 -3.18
C ARG A 256 30.03 -19.17 -1.81
N ALA A 257 29.56 -18.26 -0.95
CA ALA A 257 29.06 -18.63 0.39
C ALA A 257 27.85 -19.58 0.29
N VAL A 258 26.92 -19.28 -0.61
CA VAL A 258 25.74 -20.12 -0.85
C VAL A 258 26.14 -21.51 -1.33
N GLU A 259 26.97 -21.62 -2.38
CA GLU A 259 27.38 -22.92 -2.94
C GLU A 259 28.20 -23.77 -1.94
N GLN A 260 29.04 -23.14 -1.11
CA GLN A 260 29.74 -23.83 -0.02
C GLN A 260 28.77 -24.34 1.05
N SER A 261 27.65 -23.65 1.26
CA SER A 261 26.65 -24.02 2.25
C SER A 261 25.67 -25.08 1.74
N MET A 262 25.20 -24.89 0.50
CA MET A 262 24.25 -25.72 -0.20
C MET A 262 24.48 -25.57 -1.71
N PRO A 263 24.94 -26.62 -2.42
CA PRO A 263 25.16 -26.55 -3.87
C PRO A 263 23.85 -26.32 -4.63
N CYS A 264 23.62 -25.09 -5.10
CA CYS A 264 22.41 -24.68 -5.79
C CYS A 264 22.57 -24.67 -7.32
N GLY A 265 23.82 -24.64 -7.79
CA GLY A 265 24.18 -24.59 -9.21
C GLY A 265 24.54 -23.19 -9.70
N TYR A 266 24.91 -22.25 -8.80
CA TYR A 266 25.45 -20.96 -9.22
C TYR A 266 26.92 -21.09 -9.67
N PRO A 267 27.32 -20.41 -10.77
CA PRO A 267 28.70 -20.42 -11.24
C PRO A 267 29.63 -19.66 -10.29
N LEU A 268 30.69 -20.32 -9.84
CA LEU A 268 31.67 -19.75 -8.89
C LEU A 268 32.67 -18.76 -9.52
N ASP A 269 32.76 -18.78 -10.85
CA ASP A 269 33.64 -17.96 -11.68
C ASP A 269 32.95 -16.74 -12.30
N ALA A 270 31.66 -16.53 -12.00
CA ALA A 270 30.90 -15.36 -12.44
C ALA A 270 31.04 -14.20 -11.47
N ALA A 271 30.96 -12.96 -11.96
CA ALA A 271 30.95 -11.78 -11.12
C ALA A 271 29.58 -11.57 -10.46
N ALA A 272 28.51 -11.89 -11.19
CA ALA A 272 27.14 -11.76 -10.72
C ALA A 272 26.19 -12.71 -11.45
N VAL A 273 25.05 -12.99 -10.82
CA VAL A 273 23.89 -13.62 -11.45
C VAL A 273 22.63 -12.81 -11.21
N LEU A 274 21.73 -12.84 -12.19
CA LEU A 274 20.33 -12.46 -12.01
C LEU A 274 19.45 -13.70 -11.95
N ILE A 275 18.53 -13.73 -10.98
CA ILE A 275 17.45 -14.72 -10.92
C ILE A 275 16.17 -13.98 -11.28
N ILE A 276 15.61 -14.34 -12.42
CA ILE A 276 14.46 -13.67 -13.03
C ILE A 276 13.30 -14.65 -13.04
N GLU A 277 12.22 -14.33 -12.35
CA GLU A 277 11.00 -15.13 -12.37
C GLU A 277 9.87 -14.34 -13.02
N ILE A 278 9.15 -14.99 -13.94
CA ILE A 278 7.92 -14.49 -14.52
C ILE A 278 6.79 -15.48 -14.20
N ASP A 279 5.61 -14.97 -13.89
CA ASP A 279 4.43 -15.77 -13.60
C ASP A 279 3.19 -15.24 -14.33
N GLY A 280 2.25 -16.15 -14.64
CA GLY A 280 1.02 -15.81 -15.38
C GLY A 280 0.47 -16.97 -16.19
N ALA A 281 -0.32 -16.64 -17.22
CA ALA A 281 -0.90 -17.61 -18.15
C ALA A 281 0.18 -18.29 -19.00
N GLN A 282 0.06 -19.59 -19.21
CA GLN A 282 1.10 -20.42 -19.84
C GLN A 282 1.46 -19.94 -21.26
N GLU A 283 0.48 -19.50 -22.03
CA GLU A 283 0.63 -19.12 -23.44
C GLU A 283 1.53 -17.89 -23.62
N GLY A 284 1.56 -16.96 -22.64
CA GLY A 284 2.36 -15.73 -22.72
C GLY A 284 3.79 -15.87 -22.16
N LEU A 285 4.03 -16.86 -21.30
CA LEU A 285 5.32 -16.97 -20.58
C LEU A 285 6.50 -17.26 -21.50
N ARG A 286 6.32 -18.11 -22.52
CA ARG A 286 7.40 -18.44 -23.46
C ARG A 286 7.90 -17.23 -24.23
N THR A 287 6.97 -16.37 -24.66
CA THR A 287 7.31 -15.14 -25.39
C THR A 287 8.01 -14.13 -24.51
N LEU A 288 7.56 -13.98 -23.26
CA LEU A 288 8.22 -13.13 -22.28
C LEU A 288 9.63 -13.65 -21.93
N ALA A 289 9.80 -14.95 -21.71
CA ALA A 289 11.10 -15.55 -21.40
C ALA A 289 12.12 -15.34 -22.55
N ARG A 290 11.68 -15.50 -23.80
CA ARG A 290 12.51 -15.21 -24.98
C ARG A 290 12.91 -13.74 -25.06
N ARG A 291 11.98 -12.81 -24.83
CA ARG A 291 12.30 -11.37 -24.84
C ARG A 291 13.27 -10.99 -23.73
N ILE A 292 13.11 -11.55 -22.54
CA ILE A 292 14.07 -11.35 -21.43
C ILE A 292 15.45 -11.87 -21.81
N ARG A 293 15.54 -13.05 -22.45
CA ARG A 293 16.81 -13.61 -22.93
C ARG A 293 17.51 -12.68 -23.93
N GLU A 294 16.78 -12.16 -24.91
CA GLU A 294 17.30 -11.20 -25.90
C GLU A 294 17.83 -9.91 -25.21
N ILE A 295 17.13 -9.41 -24.20
CA ILE A 295 17.58 -8.26 -23.39
C ILE A 295 18.85 -8.60 -22.62
N CYS A 296 18.93 -9.77 -21.98
CA CYS A 296 20.14 -10.22 -21.29
C CYS A 296 21.34 -10.29 -22.24
N GLU A 297 21.18 -10.93 -23.40
CA GLU A 297 22.24 -11.08 -24.41
C GLU A 297 22.74 -9.71 -24.92
N THR A 298 21.84 -8.77 -25.15
CA THR A 298 22.18 -7.38 -25.54
C THR A 298 22.94 -6.62 -24.44
N ASN A 299 22.78 -7.03 -23.18
CA ASN A 299 23.46 -6.44 -22.02
C ASN A 299 24.67 -7.27 -21.57
N CYS A 300 25.39 -7.90 -22.51
CA CYS A 300 26.64 -8.62 -22.24
C CYS A 300 26.51 -9.79 -21.25
N CYS A 301 25.34 -10.43 -21.18
CA CYS A 301 25.15 -11.66 -20.43
C CYS A 301 25.97 -12.79 -21.06
N ARG A 302 26.74 -13.52 -20.24
CA ARG A 302 27.55 -14.67 -20.66
C ARG A 302 26.67 -15.80 -21.20
N HIS A 303 25.61 -16.13 -20.46
CA HIS A 303 24.63 -17.15 -20.82
C HIS A 303 23.38 -17.03 -19.93
N VAL A 304 22.21 -17.42 -20.47
CA VAL A 304 20.94 -17.49 -19.74
C VAL A 304 20.46 -18.93 -19.68
N GLN A 305 20.32 -19.48 -18.48
CA GLN A 305 19.77 -20.82 -18.24
C GLN A 305 18.33 -20.73 -17.76
N GLU A 306 17.42 -21.47 -18.39
CA GLU A 306 16.06 -21.66 -17.89
C GLU A 306 15.99 -22.90 -17.01
N ALA A 307 15.27 -22.82 -15.88
CA ALA A 307 15.04 -23.97 -15.02
C ALA A 307 14.18 -25.02 -15.76
N ALA A 308 14.69 -26.25 -15.89
CA ALA A 308 14.02 -27.30 -16.66
C ALA A 308 12.87 -27.98 -15.88
N SER A 309 12.84 -27.82 -14.55
CA SER A 309 11.88 -28.46 -13.67
C SER A 309 11.58 -27.62 -12.43
N GLU A 310 10.49 -27.94 -11.73
CA GLU A 310 10.14 -27.36 -10.43
C GLU A 310 11.25 -27.55 -9.39
N ALA A 311 11.95 -28.70 -9.44
CA ALA A 311 13.06 -29.00 -8.55
C ALA A 311 14.26 -28.07 -8.83
N ASP A 312 14.57 -27.82 -10.10
CA ASP A 312 15.63 -26.87 -10.49
C ASP A 312 15.28 -25.44 -10.05
N ARG A 313 14.03 -25.02 -10.28
CA ARG A 313 13.52 -23.72 -9.81
C ARG A 313 13.64 -23.58 -8.29
N SER A 314 13.14 -24.57 -7.56
CA SER A 314 13.16 -24.59 -6.09
C SER A 314 14.60 -24.54 -5.55
N ARG A 315 15.54 -25.23 -6.19
CA ARG A 315 16.96 -25.21 -5.83
C ARG A 315 17.58 -23.82 -6.00
N LEU A 316 17.34 -23.15 -7.14
CA LEU A 316 17.78 -21.77 -7.36
C LEU A 316 17.15 -20.80 -6.35
N TRP A 317 15.88 -20.97 -5.98
CA TRP A 317 15.27 -20.09 -4.98
C TRP A 317 15.75 -20.34 -3.56
N ALA A 318 16.02 -21.60 -3.21
CA ALA A 318 16.53 -21.97 -1.90
C ALA A 318 17.93 -21.38 -1.65
N GLY A 319 18.78 -21.29 -2.68
CA GLY A 319 20.05 -20.57 -2.61
C GLY A 319 19.87 -19.08 -2.30
N ARG A 320 19.06 -18.37 -3.10
CA ARG A 320 18.79 -16.93 -2.91
C ARG A 320 18.18 -16.60 -1.56
N ARG A 321 17.23 -17.41 -1.07
CA ARG A 321 16.60 -17.21 0.26
C ARG A 321 17.53 -17.62 1.41
N GLY A 322 18.47 -18.54 1.15
CA GLY A 322 19.47 -18.99 2.12
C GLY A 322 20.69 -18.09 2.26
N ALA A 323 20.85 -17.07 1.40
CA ALA A 323 22.05 -16.23 1.31
C ALA A 323 22.50 -15.62 2.66
N PHE A 324 21.59 -15.02 3.42
CA PHE A 324 21.91 -14.42 4.73
C PHE A 324 22.45 -15.45 5.73
N GLY A 325 21.88 -16.66 5.73
CA GLY A 325 22.35 -17.75 6.58
C GLY A 325 23.68 -18.35 6.10
N ALA A 326 23.93 -18.35 4.79
CA ALA A 326 25.20 -18.80 4.22
C ALA A 326 26.36 -17.86 4.58
N ILE A 327 26.12 -16.55 4.62
CA ILE A 327 27.13 -15.55 4.99
C ILE A 327 27.60 -15.71 6.44
N ALA A 328 26.71 -16.12 7.35
CA ALA A 328 27.07 -16.39 8.75
C ALA A 328 28.11 -17.54 8.92
N ARG A 329 28.43 -18.28 7.85
CA ARG A 329 29.51 -19.29 7.86
C ARG A 329 30.88 -18.73 7.49
N ILE A 330 30.91 -17.58 6.79
CA ILE A 330 32.16 -16.95 6.32
C ILE A 330 32.55 -15.72 7.13
N SER A 331 31.62 -15.14 7.88
CA SER A 331 31.87 -14.00 8.76
C SER A 331 31.12 -14.15 10.09
N PRO A 332 31.75 -13.81 11.24
CA PRO A 332 31.11 -13.88 12.55
C PRO A 332 29.99 -12.85 12.73
N GLY A 333 29.98 -11.77 11.95
CA GLY A 333 28.94 -10.74 11.97
C GLY A 333 28.87 -9.99 10.64
N TYR A 334 27.68 -9.48 10.32
CA TYR A 334 27.51 -8.57 9.19
C TYR A 334 26.48 -7.49 9.50
N LEU A 335 26.69 -6.29 8.95
CA LEU A 335 25.72 -5.22 8.96
C LEU A 335 25.03 -5.18 7.59
N VAL A 336 23.70 -5.21 7.58
CA VAL A 336 22.90 -5.15 6.35
C VAL A 336 22.53 -3.72 6.07
N THR A 337 23.11 -3.12 5.02
CA THR A 337 22.75 -1.74 4.65
C THR A 337 21.58 -1.73 3.67
N ASP A 338 20.35 -1.94 4.18
CA ASP A 338 19.13 -1.92 3.35
C ASP A 338 18.83 -0.49 2.86
N CYS A 339 19.08 -0.21 1.58
CA CYS A 339 18.86 1.08 0.93
C CYS A 339 18.23 0.86 -0.45
N THR A 340 17.38 1.77 -0.91
CA THR A 340 16.80 1.66 -2.26
C THR A 340 17.22 2.85 -3.10
N VAL A 341 17.55 2.63 -4.38
CA VAL A 341 17.85 3.67 -5.38
C VAL A 341 16.97 3.50 -6.62
N PRO A 342 16.79 4.54 -7.45
CA PRO A 342 16.22 4.35 -8.78
C PRO A 342 17.02 3.30 -9.56
N ARG A 343 16.36 2.40 -10.30
CA ARG A 343 17.02 1.26 -10.98
C ARG A 343 18.15 1.69 -11.91
N THR A 344 17.98 2.82 -12.60
CA THR A 344 19.01 3.40 -13.47
C THR A 344 20.30 3.79 -12.75
N ARG A 345 20.25 3.96 -11.42
CA ARG A 345 21.40 4.29 -10.56
C ARG A 345 22.01 3.05 -9.88
N LEU A 346 21.47 1.85 -10.09
CA LEU A 346 22.02 0.60 -9.52
C LEU A 346 23.52 0.40 -9.82
N PRO A 347 24.02 0.60 -11.07
CA PRO A 347 25.45 0.44 -11.34
C PRO A 347 26.33 1.38 -10.52
N GLU A 348 25.90 2.64 -10.37
CA GLU A 348 26.62 3.65 -9.59
C GLU A 348 26.57 3.36 -8.09
N ALA A 349 25.40 2.98 -7.57
CA ALA A 349 25.24 2.62 -6.16
C ALA A 349 26.14 1.44 -5.77
N LEU A 350 26.20 0.39 -6.58
CA LEU A 350 27.07 -0.78 -6.35
C LEU A 350 28.56 -0.40 -6.41
N ALA A 351 28.95 0.50 -7.31
CA ALA A 351 30.32 1.03 -7.36
C ALA A 351 30.66 1.83 -6.10
N CYS A 352 29.75 2.69 -5.62
CA CYS A 352 29.94 3.44 -4.38
C CYS A 352 30.05 2.52 -3.16
N VAL A 353 29.24 1.46 -3.07
CA VAL A 353 29.35 0.45 -2.01
C VAL A 353 30.74 -0.17 -2.00
N ALA A 354 31.26 -0.57 -3.16
CA ALA A 354 32.60 -1.15 -3.27
C ALA A 354 33.70 -0.15 -2.87
N GLU A 355 33.60 1.10 -3.31
CA GLU A 355 34.54 2.16 -2.96
C GLU A 355 34.55 2.46 -1.46
N ILE A 356 33.37 2.67 -0.86
CA ILE A 356 33.21 2.96 0.58
C ILE A 356 33.76 1.78 1.40
N SER A 357 33.37 0.55 1.06
CA SER A 357 33.85 -0.64 1.77
C SER A 357 35.38 -0.77 1.66
N GLY A 358 35.95 -0.48 0.49
CA GLY A 358 37.40 -0.47 0.27
C GLY A 358 38.14 0.60 1.09
N ARG A 359 37.60 1.82 1.20
CA ARG A 359 38.16 2.89 2.04
C ARG A 359 38.20 2.53 3.52
N HIS A 360 37.20 1.78 3.98
CA HIS A 360 37.12 1.26 5.34
C HIS A 360 37.82 -0.10 5.51
N GLY A 361 38.35 -0.71 4.46
CA GLY A 361 38.99 -2.04 4.54
C GLY A 361 38.04 -3.18 4.90
N LEU A 362 36.74 -3.02 4.65
CA LEU A 362 35.70 -4.01 4.95
C LEU A 362 35.47 -4.94 3.75
N SER A 363 35.39 -6.24 4.03
CA SER A 363 34.87 -7.20 3.07
C SER A 363 33.35 -7.14 3.02
N PHE A 364 32.76 -7.43 1.86
CA PHE A 364 31.32 -7.38 1.69
C PHE A 364 30.82 -8.37 0.63
N GLY A 365 29.50 -8.57 0.60
CA GLY A 365 28.78 -9.21 -0.51
C GLY A 365 27.42 -8.55 -0.72
N ASN A 366 26.81 -8.76 -1.88
CA ASN A 366 25.54 -8.16 -2.27
C ASN A 366 24.51 -9.24 -2.63
N VAL A 367 23.32 -9.11 -2.06
CA VAL A 367 22.18 -9.99 -2.37
C VAL A 367 20.87 -9.24 -2.22
N PHE A 368 20.21 -8.91 -3.32
CA PHE A 368 19.23 -7.83 -3.24
C PHE A 368 18.14 -7.87 -4.31
N HIS A 369 17.10 -7.06 -4.09
CA HIS A 369 15.91 -6.97 -4.95
C HIS A 369 16.13 -5.97 -6.07
N ALA A 370 16.84 -6.39 -7.11
CA ALA A 370 17.25 -5.52 -8.20
C ALA A 370 16.05 -4.91 -8.96
N GLY A 371 14.93 -5.64 -9.11
CA GLY A 371 13.71 -5.13 -9.75
C GLY A 371 13.08 -3.91 -9.07
N ASP A 372 13.31 -3.73 -7.77
CA ASP A 372 12.83 -2.57 -7.02
C ASP A 372 13.94 -1.55 -6.76
N GLY A 373 15.18 -1.84 -7.15
CA GLY A 373 16.36 -1.05 -6.81
C GLY A 373 16.75 -1.13 -5.34
N ASN A 374 16.21 -2.08 -4.56
CA ASN A 374 16.50 -2.24 -3.14
C ASN A 374 17.75 -3.08 -2.94
N LEU A 375 18.85 -2.46 -2.48
CA LEU A 375 20.17 -3.04 -2.24
C LEU A 375 20.30 -3.56 -0.81
N HIS A 376 20.98 -4.70 -0.66
CA HIS A 376 21.42 -5.24 0.64
C HIS A 376 22.92 -5.58 0.61
N PRO A 377 23.82 -4.58 0.69
CA PRO A 377 25.22 -4.82 0.99
C PRO A 377 25.35 -5.40 2.40
N LEU A 378 26.04 -6.54 2.49
CA LEU A 378 26.35 -7.23 3.73
C LEU A 378 27.80 -6.90 4.07
N LEU A 379 28.02 -5.94 4.98
CA LEU A 379 29.36 -5.54 5.40
C LEU A 379 29.85 -6.47 6.50
N PHE A 380 30.93 -7.20 6.27
CA PHE A 380 31.45 -8.21 7.19
C PHE A 380 32.31 -7.58 8.27
N PHE A 381 32.14 -8.01 9.52
CA PHE A 381 32.91 -7.51 10.66
C PHE A 381 32.95 -8.51 11.82
N ASP A 382 33.88 -8.33 12.75
CA ASP A 382 33.93 -9.08 14.01
C ASP A 382 33.16 -8.32 15.12
N PRO A 383 32.05 -8.87 15.65
CA PRO A 383 31.32 -8.24 16.75
C PRO A 383 32.06 -8.24 18.09
N ALA A 384 33.19 -8.96 18.20
CA ALA A 384 34.08 -8.87 19.36
C ALA A 384 35.05 -7.67 19.29
N ASP A 385 35.16 -7.00 18.13
CA ASP A 385 36.06 -5.87 17.90
C ASP A 385 35.27 -4.54 17.87
N PRO A 386 35.38 -3.70 18.93
CA PRO A 386 34.68 -2.42 18.99
C PRO A 386 35.08 -1.43 17.89
N ASP A 387 36.27 -1.54 17.32
CA ASP A 387 36.75 -0.64 16.28
C ASP A 387 36.09 -0.98 14.94
N GLN A 388 35.98 -2.28 14.64
CA GLN A 388 35.21 -2.76 13.49
C GLN A 388 33.72 -2.43 13.60
N ILE A 389 33.12 -2.50 14.78
CA ILE A 389 31.73 -2.05 15.00
C ILE A 389 31.57 -0.56 14.63
N ARG A 390 32.48 0.31 15.11
CA ARG A 390 32.40 1.74 14.77
C ARG A 390 32.57 1.98 13.27
N MET A 391 33.51 1.27 12.65
CA MET A 391 33.82 1.37 11.23
C MET A 391 32.67 0.90 10.34
N VAL A 392 32.04 -0.24 10.66
CA VAL A 392 30.91 -0.77 9.88
C VAL A 392 29.69 0.14 9.94
N HIS A 393 29.42 0.78 11.09
CA HIS A 393 28.36 1.78 11.21
C HIS A 393 28.66 3.06 10.41
N GLN A 394 29.92 3.51 10.38
CA GLN A 394 30.33 4.66 9.56
C GLN A 394 30.17 4.36 8.07
N ALA A 395 30.65 3.19 7.61
CA ALA A 395 30.49 2.75 6.23
C ALA A 395 29.01 2.62 5.83
N GLY A 396 28.18 2.04 6.70
CA GLY A 396 26.72 1.94 6.48
C GLY A 396 26.05 3.32 6.32
N MET A 397 26.43 4.30 7.16
CA MET A 397 25.93 5.68 7.06
C MET A 397 26.40 6.36 5.75
N GLU A 398 27.65 6.18 5.34
CA GLU A 398 28.15 6.71 4.08
C GLU A 398 27.42 6.10 2.87
N ILE A 399 27.13 4.80 2.90
CA ILE A 399 26.33 4.12 1.86
C ILE A 399 24.90 4.67 1.83
N MET A 400 24.23 4.81 2.99
CA MET A 400 22.90 5.42 3.07
C MET A 400 22.89 6.83 2.48
N LYS A 401 23.89 7.65 2.83
CA LYS A 401 24.05 9.01 2.28
C LYS A 401 24.24 9.00 0.76
N ALA A 402 25.05 8.08 0.24
CA ALA A 402 25.24 7.93 -1.20
C ALA A 402 23.92 7.55 -1.91
N CYS A 403 23.19 6.56 -1.40
CA CYS A 403 21.89 6.16 -1.96
C CYS A 403 20.87 7.31 -1.97
N VAL A 404 20.76 8.07 -0.87
CA VAL A 404 19.87 9.24 -0.80
C VAL A 404 20.26 10.31 -1.82
N SER A 405 21.55 10.58 -2.00
CA SER A 405 22.03 11.56 -3.00
C SER A 405 21.69 11.17 -4.46
N MET A 406 21.45 9.88 -4.72
CA MET A 406 21.02 9.35 -6.01
C MET A 406 19.48 9.34 -6.19
N GLY A 407 18.73 9.96 -5.27
CA GLY A 407 17.25 9.96 -5.27
C GLY A 407 16.63 8.73 -4.61
N GLY A 408 17.42 8.00 -3.81
CA GLY A 408 17.01 6.82 -3.07
C GLY A 408 16.45 7.09 -1.67
N THR A 409 16.34 6.03 -0.87
CA THR A 409 15.93 6.05 0.54
C THR A 409 16.85 5.19 1.41
N ILE A 410 16.88 5.49 2.71
CA ILE A 410 17.71 4.83 3.73
C ILE A 410 17.21 3.44 4.13
N THR A 411 15.98 3.07 3.73
CA THR A 411 15.42 1.74 3.98
C THR A 411 14.32 1.39 2.99
N GLY A 412 14.45 0.21 2.39
CA GLY A 412 13.46 -0.36 1.49
C GLY A 412 12.43 -1.22 2.21
N GLU A 413 12.84 -2.01 3.21
CA GLU A 413 11.95 -3.00 3.85
C GLU A 413 12.26 -3.41 5.30
N HIS A 414 13.39 -2.99 5.90
CA HIS A 414 13.80 -3.41 7.25
C HIS A 414 13.38 -2.45 8.38
N GLY A 415 12.72 -1.35 8.03
CA GLY A 415 12.38 -0.29 8.97
C GLY A 415 13.56 0.62 9.32
N VAL A 416 13.28 1.61 10.15
CA VAL A 416 14.23 2.59 10.66
C VAL A 416 14.75 2.19 12.03
N GLY A 417 13.84 1.77 12.93
CA GLY A 417 14.17 1.28 14.26
C GLY A 417 15.04 2.23 15.08
N LEU A 418 16.02 1.65 15.78
CA LEU A 418 17.08 2.36 16.49
C LEU A 418 18.27 2.64 15.56
N GLU A 419 18.58 1.71 14.67
CA GLU A 419 19.79 1.71 13.85
C GLU A 419 19.87 2.91 12.90
N LYS A 420 18.76 3.22 12.20
CA LYS A 420 18.75 4.20 11.11
C LYS A 420 18.12 5.54 11.50
N LYS A 421 17.73 5.70 12.77
CA LYS A 421 17.03 6.87 13.29
C LYS A 421 17.70 8.20 12.91
N GLU A 422 19.02 8.29 13.05
CA GLU A 422 19.77 9.51 12.71
C GLU A 422 19.83 9.77 11.20
N ALA A 423 19.82 8.71 10.37
CA ALA A 423 19.85 8.80 8.92
C ALA A 423 18.56 9.41 8.34
N MET A 424 17.47 9.49 9.11
CA MET A 424 16.24 10.17 8.70
C MET A 424 16.46 11.63 8.29
N ARG A 425 17.46 12.32 8.86
CA ARG A 425 17.82 13.70 8.48
C ARG A 425 18.42 13.83 7.08
N LEU A 426 18.79 12.71 6.45
CA LEU A 426 19.23 12.70 5.05
C LEU A 426 18.02 12.88 4.11
N LEU A 427 16.83 12.46 4.53
CA LEU A 427 15.61 12.45 3.73
C LEU A 427 14.67 13.61 4.05
N PHE A 428 14.56 13.93 5.35
CA PHE A 428 13.50 14.77 5.89
C PHE A 428 14.09 15.99 6.58
N SER A 429 13.45 17.14 6.34
CA SER A 429 13.71 18.37 7.09
C SER A 429 13.20 18.25 8.54
N GLU A 430 13.59 19.18 9.41
CA GLU A 430 13.08 19.20 10.78
C GLU A 430 11.55 19.48 10.83
N GLU A 431 10.97 20.19 9.84
CA GLU A 431 9.52 20.36 9.70
C GLU A 431 8.81 19.03 9.38
N ASP A 432 9.38 18.24 8.46
CA ASP A 432 8.89 16.90 8.12
C ASP A 432 8.89 15.97 9.33
N LEU A 433 10.03 15.94 10.04
CA LEU A 433 10.22 15.12 11.24
C LEU A 433 9.29 15.54 12.37
N ALA A 434 9.12 16.85 12.59
CA ALA A 434 8.20 17.36 13.59
C ALA A 434 6.75 17.01 13.30
N PHE A 435 6.31 17.08 12.04
CA PHE A 435 4.98 16.66 11.65
C PHE A 435 4.76 15.17 11.93
N GLN A 436 5.71 14.30 11.56
CA GLN A 436 5.60 12.86 11.83
C GLN A 436 5.64 12.54 13.34
N ARG A 437 6.50 13.20 14.12
CA ARG A 437 6.48 13.09 15.59
C ARG A 437 5.15 13.55 16.19
N SER A 438 4.50 14.57 15.62
CA SER A 438 3.18 15.01 16.08
C SER A 438 2.14 13.90 15.95
N ILE A 439 2.19 13.09 14.88
CA ILE A 439 1.32 11.91 14.73
C ILE A 439 1.57 10.94 15.88
N LYS A 440 2.83 10.61 16.18
CA LYS A 440 3.16 9.74 17.32
C LYS A 440 2.56 10.26 18.63
N ARG A 441 2.69 11.56 18.92
CA ARG A 441 2.15 12.18 20.15
C ARG A 441 0.62 12.17 20.21
N ILE A 442 -0.07 12.16 19.07
CA ILE A 442 -1.54 12.03 19.02
C ILE A 442 -2.00 10.66 19.51
N PHE A 443 -1.26 9.61 19.15
CA PHE A 443 -1.56 8.24 19.58
C PHE A 443 -1.06 7.96 21.00
N ASP A 444 0.16 8.41 21.32
CA ASP A 444 0.88 8.09 22.55
C ASP A 444 1.45 9.36 23.21
N PRO A 445 0.63 10.17 23.88
CA PRO A 445 1.06 11.43 24.50
C PRO A 445 2.11 11.23 25.60
N GLU A 446 2.07 10.11 26.31
CA GLU A 446 3.00 9.77 27.40
C GLU A 446 4.31 9.16 26.89
N ASN A 447 4.41 8.90 25.58
CA ASN A 447 5.58 8.28 24.93
C ASN A 447 5.99 6.95 25.59
N LEU A 448 5.03 6.07 25.88
CA LEU A 448 5.27 4.76 26.50
C LEU A 448 5.32 3.61 25.49
N LEU A 449 4.63 3.71 24.36
CA LEU A 449 4.56 2.67 23.34
C LEU A 449 5.76 2.75 22.40
N ASN A 450 6.67 1.78 22.51
CA ASN A 450 7.89 1.69 21.72
C ASN A 450 8.68 3.00 21.55
N PRO A 451 9.08 3.65 22.67
CA PRO A 451 9.73 4.96 22.61
C PRO A 451 11.14 4.91 22.04
N GLY A 452 11.56 6.02 21.43
CA GLY A 452 12.93 6.28 20.97
C GLY A 452 13.29 5.70 19.59
N LYS A 453 12.30 5.19 18.84
CA LYS A 453 12.45 4.55 17.51
C LYS A 453 11.95 5.48 16.40
N ILE A 454 12.36 5.18 15.17
CA ILE A 454 12.00 5.86 13.92
C ILE A 454 12.55 7.29 13.82
N PHE A 455 12.24 8.17 14.77
CA PHE A 455 12.53 9.60 14.63
C PHE A 455 13.62 10.06 15.60
N PRO A 456 14.58 10.87 15.15
CA PRO A 456 15.55 11.47 16.05
C PRO A 456 14.87 12.43 17.04
N GLU A 457 15.42 12.51 18.25
CA GLU A 457 14.93 13.39 19.31
C GLU A 457 15.52 14.79 19.13
N THR A 458 14.76 15.68 18.50
CA THR A 458 15.08 17.11 18.38
C THR A 458 13.96 17.97 18.91
N PRO A 459 14.26 19.20 19.39
CA PRO A 459 13.24 20.20 19.63
C PRO A 459 12.40 20.40 18.38
N ASP A 460 11.10 20.62 18.55
CA ASP A 460 10.27 20.96 17.40
C ASP A 460 10.74 22.30 16.82
N PRO A 461 10.66 22.46 15.48
CA PRO A 461 10.95 23.73 14.86
C PRO A 461 10.02 24.80 15.46
N PRO A 462 10.48 26.07 15.50
CA PRO A 462 9.60 27.16 15.88
C PRO A 462 8.37 27.15 14.97
N PRO A 463 7.22 27.68 15.44
CA PRO A 463 6.05 27.83 14.58
C PRO A 463 6.46 28.48 13.27
N ALA A 464 5.92 28.03 12.14
CA ALA A 464 6.14 28.68 10.84
C ALA A 464 5.99 30.20 11.04
N GLY A 465 7.09 30.94 10.81
CA GLY A 465 7.22 32.34 11.23
C GLY A 465 6.06 33.22 10.77
N GLU A 466 5.90 34.39 11.41
CA GLU A 466 4.89 35.40 11.04
C GLU A 466 4.98 35.65 9.53
N GLY A 467 4.07 35.05 8.76
CA GLY A 467 4.09 35.14 7.31
C GLY A 467 4.03 36.60 6.85
N THR A 468 4.42 36.86 5.60
CA THR A 468 4.21 38.17 5.01
C THR A 468 2.71 38.50 5.01
N ASP A 469 2.35 39.79 5.10
CA ASP A 469 0.96 40.24 4.96
C ASP A 469 0.48 40.06 3.51
N VAL A 470 0.13 38.82 3.16
CA VAL A 470 -0.61 38.50 1.95
C VAL A 470 -2.04 38.96 2.16
N GLN A 471 -2.46 39.95 1.37
CA GLN A 471 -3.83 40.46 1.38
C GLN A 471 -4.78 39.40 0.81
N ILE A 472 -5.56 38.74 1.68
CA ILE A 472 -6.57 37.75 1.29
C ILE A 472 -8.01 38.22 1.50
N ASP A 473 -8.21 39.44 1.99
CA ASP A 473 -9.55 39.98 2.26
C ASP A 473 -10.32 40.25 0.97
N GLY A 474 -11.59 39.84 0.95
CA GLY A 474 -12.48 40.05 -0.19
C GLY A 474 -12.22 39.13 -1.38
N LEU A 475 -11.27 38.19 -1.29
CA LEU A 475 -11.02 37.20 -2.34
C LEU A 475 -12.07 36.08 -2.31
N GLU A 476 -12.61 35.77 -3.49
CA GLU A 476 -13.54 34.64 -3.68
C GLU A 476 -12.82 33.29 -3.74
N GLU A 477 -11.52 33.28 -4.06
CA GLU A 477 -10.67 32.10 -4.14
C GLU A 477 -9.19 32.44 -3.95
N LEU A 478 -8.41 31.46 -3.50
CA LEU A 478 -6.95 31.54 -3.38
C LEU A 478 -6.31 30.58 -4.37
N VAL A 479 -5.27 31.00 -5.09
CA VAL A 479 -4.64 30.20 -6.14
C VAL A 479 -3.11 30.33 -6.05
N PRO A 480 -2.44 29.51 -5.24
CA PRO A 480 -0.99 29.56 -5.14
C PRO A 480 -0.32 29.07 -6.43
N SER A 481 0.78 29.73 -6.81
CA SER A 481 1.68 29.31 -7.88
C SER A 481 2.93 28.59 -7.37
N SER A 482 3.13 28.52 -6.04
CA SER A 482 4.21 27.74 -5.42
C SER A 482 3.81 27.20 -4.04
N ALA A 483 4.57 26.24 -3.51
CA ALA A 483 4.37 25.73 -2.16
C ALA A 483 4.58 26.81 -1.09
N GLU A 484 5.54 27.71 -1.30
CA GLU A 484 5.81 28.82 -0.37
C GLU A 484 4.68 29.85 -0.39
N GLU A 485 4.17 30.23 -1.56
CA GLU A 485 2.99 31.11 -1.63
C GLU A 485 1.77 30.46 -0.98
N CYS A 486 1.57 29.15 -1.16
CA CYS A 486 0.53 28.40 -0.47
C CYS A 486 0.68 28.50 1.06
N ARG A 487 1.90 28.31 1.58
CA ARG A 487 2.21 28.52 3.00
C ARG A 487 1.81 29.91 3.47
N GLN A 488 2.19 30.97 2.73
CA GLN A 488 1.85 32.34 3.12
C GLN A 488 0.33 32.58 3.14
N MET A 489 -0.40 32.05 2.15
CA MET A 489 -1.87 32.09 2.11
C MET A 489 -2.52 31.32 3.29
N VAL A 490 -1.98 30.16 3.64
CA VAL A 490 -2.45 29.34 4.78
C VAL A 490 -2.23 30.08 6.10
N LEU A 491 -1.06 30.70 6.30
CA LEU A 491 -0.76 31.49 7.50
C LEU A 491 -1.64 32.74 7.59
N ALA A 492 -1.91 33.43 6.47
CA ALA A 492 -2.84 34.56 6.43
C ALA A 492 -4.28 34.14 6.79
N ALA A 493 -4.74 33.01 6.26
CA ALA A 493 -6.06 32.46 6.57
C ALA A 493 -6.17 32.04 8.04
N LEU A 494 -5.13 31.43 8.59
CA LEU A 494 -5.05 31.06 10.01
C LEU A 494 -5.18 32.29 10.91
N ARG A 495 -4.42 33.37 10.64
CA ARG A 495 -4.49 34.63 11.40
C ARG A 495 -5.88 35.26 11.38
N LYS A 496 -6.56 35.19 10.23
CA LYS A 496 -7.91 35.73 10.03
C LYS A 496 -9.02 34.75 10.43
N SER A 497 -8.67 33.56 10.93
CA SER A 497 -9.63 32.48 11.24
C SER A 497 -10.56 32.14 10.07
N LEU A 498 -10.09 32.23 8.82
CA LEU A 498 -10.86 31.91 7.62
C LEU A 498 -10.70 30.42 7.30
N ALA A 499 -11.80 29.70 7.06
CA ALA A 499 -11.70 28.30 6.62
C ALA A 499 -11.28 28.22 5.15
N LEU A 500 -10.47 27.22 4.83
CA LEU A 500 -10.03 26.91 3.48
C LEU A 500 -10.56 25.56 3.04
N VAL A 501 -11.03 25.44 1.80
CA VAL A 501 -11.36 24.13 1.20
C VAL A 501 -10.43 23.89 0.03
N PRO A 502 -9.51 22.90 0.12
CA PRO A 502 -8.72 22.48 -1.02
C PRO A 502 -9.59 22.03 -2.19
N GLU A 503 -9.38 22.62 -3.36
CA GLU A 503 -10.06 22.26 -4.60
C GLU A 503 -9.07 22.15 -5.75
N GLY A 504 -9.28 21.17 -6.64
CA GLY A 504 -8.62 21.17 -7.95
C GLY A 504 -9.38 22.09 -8.92
N SER A 505 -9.89 21.48 -9.98
CA SER A 505 -10.78 22.10 -10.96
C SER A 505 -12.21 22.35 -10.48
N GLY A 506 -12.58 21.84 -9.29
CA GLY A 506 -13.95 21.83 -8.80
C GLY A 506 -14.82 20.69 -9.36
N SER A 507 -14.25 19.73 -10.09
CA SER A 507 -14.99 18.62 -10.72
C SER A 507 -15.78 17.73 -9.73
N TRP A 508 -15.44 17.76 -8.44
CA TRP A 508 -16.05 16.93 -7.38
C TRP A 508 -16.59 17.74 -6.19
N ARG A 509 -17.07 18.97 -6.41
CA ARG A 509 -17.62 19.82 -5.33
C ARG A 509 -18.80 19.21 -4.56
N SER A 510 -19.55 18.30 -5.20
CA SER A 510 -20.69 17.61 -4.59
C SER A 510 -20.30 16.48 -3.64
N PHE A 511 -19.04 16.03 -3.66
CA PHE A 511 -18.60 14.89 -2.86
C PHE A 511 -18.43 15.28 -1.39
N GLY A 512 -18.82 14.39 -0.46
CA GLY A 512 -18.59 14.56 0.97
C GLY A 512 -19.50 15.59 1.64
N ASN A 513 -19.36 15.71 2.97
CA ASN A 513 -20.15 16.66 3.77
C ASN A 513 -19.85 18.11 3.35
N LEU A 514 -20.80 19.01 3.62
CA LEU A 514 -20.60 20.45 3.44
C LEU A 514 -19.71 21.01 4.57
N PRO A 515 -18.87 22.03 4.28
CA PRO A 515 -18.15 22.71 5.33
C PRO A 515 -19.08 23.29 6.40
N ALA A 516 -18.68 23.18 7.67
CA ALA A 516 -19.48 23.59 8.82
C ALA A 516 -19.52 25.12 9.04
N ARG A 517 -18.62 25.87 8.39
CA ARG A 517 -18.52 27.33 8.48
C ARG A 517 -18.13 27.93 7.12
N PRO A 518 -18.36 29.23 6.87
CA PRO A 518 -17.96 29.89 5.62
C PRO A 518 -16.49 29.64 5.31
N TRP A 519 -16.18 29.44 4.03
CA TRP A 519 -14.85 29.05 3.56
C TRP A 519 -14.47 29.76 2.27
N ILE A 520 -13.17 29.79 1.99
CA ILE A 520 -12.60 30.22 0.71
C ILE A 520 -11.99 28.99 0.03
N PRO A 521 -12.29 28.72 -1.26
CA PRO A 521 -11.60 27.69 -2.02
C PRO A 521 -10.11 28.01 -2.17
N LEU A 522 -9.24 27.07 -1.78
CA LEU A 522 -7.81 27.10 -2.08
C LEU A 522 -7.57 26.17 -3.28
N ARG A 523 -7.23 26.73 -4.45
CA ARG A 523 -7.21 26.01 -5.72
C ARG A 523 -5.81 25.60 -6.15
N SER A 524 -5.63 24.33 -6.48
CA SER A 524 -4.34 23.82 -6.98
C SER A 524 -4.03 24.20 -8.43
N ARG A 525 -4.92 24.89 -9.16
CA ARG A 525 -4.76 25.19 -10.59
C ARG A 525 -3.50 26.00 -10.94
N GLY A 526 -2.93 26.75 -9.99
CA GLY A 526 -1.63 27.42 -10.16
C GLY A 526 -0.43 26.48 -10.12
N LEU A 527 -0.58 25.28 -9.53
CA LEU A 527 0.44 24.23 -9.44
C LEU A 527 0.18 23.13 -10.47
N CYS A 528 0.30 23.45 -11.77
CA CYS A 528 -0.10 22.54 -12.86
C CYS A 528 1.07 22.10 -13.76
N GLU A 529 2.28 22.13 -13.25
CA GLU A 529 3.49 21.75 -13.97
C GLU A 529 3.81 20.26 -13.85
N ILE A 530 4.55 19.73 -14.83
CA ILE A 530 5.27 18.45 -14.68
C ILE A 530 6.65 18.83 -14.17
N LEU A 531 6.96 18.43 -12.95
CA LEU A 531 8.19 18.82 -12.26
C LEU A 531 9.35 17.89 -12.65
N GLU A 532 9.05 16.61 -12.88
CA GLU A 532 10.03 15.60 -13.29
C GLU A 532 9.31 14.43 -13.97
N HIS A 533 9.94 13.83 -14.98
CA HIS A 533 9.52 12.55 -15.56
C HIS A 533 10.77 11.70 -15.76
N ASP A 534 10.81 10.53 -15.12
CA ASP A 534 11.85 9.52 -15.26
C ASP A 534 11.24 8.26 -15.92
N PRO A 535 11.20 8.20 -17.27
CA PRO A 535 10.59 7.09 -17.97
C PRO A 535 11.23 5.73 -17.66
N PRO A 536 12.56 5.55 -17.63
CA PRO A 536 13.17 4.26 -17.28
C PRO A 536 12.76 3.73 -15.90
N ASN A 537 12.60 4.62 -14.91
CA ASN A 537 12.11 4.24 -13.59
C ASN A 537 10.58 4.20 -13.47
N GLN A 538 9.87 4.60 -14.52
CA GLN A 538 8.40 4.67 -14.57
C GLN A 538 7.84 5.53 -13.42
N VAL A 539 8.44 6.70 -13.21
CA VAL A 539 8.06 7.65 -12.15
C VAL A 539 7.83 9.03 -12.76
N VAL A 540 6.80 9.73 -12.29
CA VAL A 540 6.54 11.12 -12.66
C VAL A 540 6.21 11.94 -11.42
N THR A 541 6.77 13.14 -11.32
CA THR A 541 6.46 14.12 -10.27
C THR A 541 5.73 15.30 -10.89
N VAL A 542 4.56 15.65 -10.36
CA VAL A 542 3.66 16.65 -10.93
C VAL A 542 3.06 17.56 -9.86
N GLY A 543 2.68 18.77 -10.29
CA GLY A 543 1.83 19.65 -9.50
C GLY A 543 0.38 19.11 -9.43
N PRO A 544 -0.31 19.27 -8.29
CA PRO A 544 -1.65 18.73 -8.03
C PRO A 544 -2.76 19.38 -8.88
N GLY A 545 -2.49 20.51 -9.52
CA GLY A 545 -3.38 21.18 -10.46
C GLY A 545 -3.33 20.64 -11.89
N LEU A 546 -2.36 19.77 -12.21
CA LEU A 546 -2.23 19.20 -13.54
C LEU A 546 -3.48 18.36 -13.88
N ARG A 547 -4.08 18.58 -15.05
CA ARG A 547 -5.23 17.79 -15.53
C ARG A 547 -4.77 16.39 -15.90
N LEU A 548 -5.53 15.35 -15.53
CA LEU A 548 -5.20 13.96 -15.85
C LEU A 548 -5.02 13.77 -17.35
N LYS A 549 -5.91 14.33 -18.17
CA LYS A 549 -5.83 14.26 -19.65
C LYS A 549 -4.51 14.82 -20.19
N ARG A 550 -4.03 15.93 -19.63
CA ARG A 550 -2.74 16.54 -20.02
C ARG A 550 -1.58 15.63 -19.62
N LEU A 551 -1.60 15.08 -18.41
CA LEU A 551 -0.57 14.14 -17.95
C LEU A 551 -0.52 12.90 -18.86
N GLN A 552 -1.67 12.28 -19.15
CA GLN A 552 -1.74 11.10 -20.02
C GLN A 552 -1.17 11.36 -21.42
N ALA A 553 -1.38 12.56 -21.98
CA ALA A 553 -0.81 12.91 -23.28
C ALA A 553 0.73 12.97 -23.27
N VAL A 554 1.33 13.48 -22.18
CA VAL A 554 2.79 13.53 -22.02
C VAL A 554 3.38 12.15 -21.77
N LEU A 555 2.73 11.34 -20.94
CA LEU A 555 3.19 9.97 -20.69
C LEU A 555 3.12 9.11 -21.96
N ALA A 556 2.09 9.31 -22.79
CA ALA A 556 1.91 8.54 -24.01
C ALA A 556 3.06 8.73 -25.03
N SER A 557 3.74 9.88 -25.05
CA SER A 557 4.90 10.09 -25.93
C SER A 557 6.10 9.22 -25.54
N HIS A 558 6.08 8.63 -24.34
CA HIS A 558 7.10 7.71 -23.81
C HIS A 558 6.55 6.28 -23.69
N ASN A 559 5.46 5.95 -24.38
CA ASN A 559 4.75 4.67 -24.27
C ASN A 559 4.32 4.35 -22.83
N GLN A 560 3.97 5.37 -22.05
CA GLN A 560 3.55 5.25 -20.65
C GLN A 560 2.17 5.86 -20.42
N TRP A 561 1.57 5.51 -19.29
CA TRP A 561 0.35 6.11 -18.79
C TRP A 561 0.31 5.99 -17.27
N LEU A 562 -0.44 6.89 -16.63
CA LEU A 562 -0.81 6.74 -15.23
C LEU A 562 -2.05 5.84 -15.21
N PRO A 563 -2.01 4.61 -14.64
CA PRO A 563 -3.09 3.66 -14.76
C PRO A 563 -4.28 3.98 -13.84
N LEU A 564 -4.89 5.15 -14.08
CA LEU A 564 -6.05 5.69 -13.37
C LEU A 564 -7.11 6.13 -14.38
N ARG A 565 -8.32 5.66 -14.16
CA ARG A 565 -9.55 6.13 -14.82
C ARG A 565 -10.61 6.34 -13.74
N PRO A 566 -10.61 7.49 -13.06
CA PRO A 566 -11.64 7.75 -12.05
C PRO A 566 -13.03 7.59 -12.66
N PHE A 567 -13.92 6.88 -11.98
CA PHE A 567 -15.30 6.73 -12.44
C PHE A 567 -15.98 8.10 -12.52
N LEU A 568 -16.64 8.41 -13.63
CA LEU A 568 -17.23 9.74 -13.90
C LEU A 568 -16.18 10.87 -13.88
N ASP A 569 -14.99 10.63 -14.45
CA ASP A 569 -13.96 11.67 -14.54
C ASP A 569 -14.40 12.85 -15.42
N ARG A 570 -14.61 14.00 -14.78
CA ARG A 570 -14.97 15.28 -15.40
C ARG A 570 -13.72 16.14 -15.61
N ASP A 571 -12.74 15.59 -16.33
CA ASP A 571 -11.41 16.18 -16.58
C ASP A 571 -10.74 16.66 -15.28
N GLY A 572 -10.70 15.82 -14.27
CA GLY A 572 -10.18 16.18 -12.96
C GLY A 572 -8.67 16.46 -12.93
N THR A 573 -8.24 17.17 -11.90
CA THR A 573 -6.81 17.33 -11.62
C THR A 573 -6.27 16.12 -10.88
N VAL A 574 -4.99 15.81 -11.09
CA VAL A 574 -4.30 14.70 -10.42
C VAL A 574 -4.40 14.81 -8.90
N GLY A 575 -4.29 16.03 -8.35
CA GLY A 575 -4.48 16.27 -6.91
C GLY A 575 -5.89 16.01 -6.42
N GLY A 576 -6.93 16.33 -7.19
CA GLY A 576 -8.31 15.99 -6.84
C GLY A 576 -8.55 14.49 -6.82
N ILE A 577 -7.98 13.76 -7.78
CA ILE A 577 -8.05 12.30 -7.87
C ILE A 577 -7.39 11.67 -6.64
N VAL A 578 -6.19 12.10 -6.28
CA VAL A 578 -5.47 11.60 -5.10
C VAL A 578 -6.19 11.96 -3.81
N ALA A 579 -6.62 13.22 -3.64
CA ALA A 579 -7.28 13.69 -2.41
C ALA A 579 -8.60 12.96 -2.13
N LEU A 580 -9.28 12.47 -3.16
CA LEU A 580 -10.50 11.65 -3.05
C LEU A 580 -10.23 10.14 -3.10
N ASN A 581 -9.00 9.73 -3.35
CA ASN A 581 -8.65 8.35 -3.74
C ASN A 581 -9.58 7.82 -4.84
N ALA A 582 -9.90 8.67 -5.83
CA ALA A 582 -10.86 8.36 -6.86
C ALA A 582 -10.29 7.32 -7.85
N CYS A 583 -10.97 6.18 -7.97
CA CYS A 583 -10.54 5.08 -8.84
C CYS A 583 -11.71 4.51 -9.66
N GLY A 584 -11.37 3.91 -10.79
CA GLY A 584 -12.27 3.13 -11.63
C GLY A 584 -12.12 1.62 -11.40
N PRO A 585 -12.89 0.81 -12.14
CA PRO A 585 -12.86 -0.65 -12.05
C PRO A 585 -11.49 -1.27 -12.36
N GLU A 586 -10.65 -0.57 -13.12
CA GLU A 586 -9.26 -0.94 -13.43
C GLU A 586 -8.38 -1.17 -12.20
N ARG A 587 -8.85 -0.71 -11.02
CA ARG A 587 -8.22 -0.96 -9.72
C ARG A 587 -7.91 -2.44 -9.50
N LEU A 588 -8.72 -3.36 -10.03
CA LEU A 588 -8.52 -4.79 -9.84
C LEU A 588 -7.10 -5.24 -10.25
N LEU A 589 -6.58 -4.68 -11.35
CA LEU A 589 -5.24 -4.95 -11.88
C LEU A 589 -4.20 -3.92 -11.42
N TYR A 590 -4.53 -2.63 -11.47
CA TYR A 590 -3.53 -1.55 -11.29
C TYR A 590 -3.47 -0.97 -9.87
N GLY A 591 -4.46 -1.27 -9.03
CA GLY A 591 -4.61 -0.65 -7.71
C GLY A 591 -5.23 0.75 -7.78
N SER A 592 -5.18 1.46 -6.66
CA SER A 592 -5.80 2.76 -6.46
C SER A 592 -4.77 3.90 -6.49
N PRO A 593 -5.19 5.18 -6.45
CA PRO A 593 -4.27 6.28 -6.22
C PRO A 593 -3.35 6.06 -5.01
N ARG A 594 -3.83 5.45 -3.92
CA ARG A 594 -3.01 5.06 -2.75
C ARG A 594 -1.90 4.05 -3.05
N ASP A 595 -2.06 3.23 -4.09
CA ASP A 595 -1.08 2.22 -4.48
C ASP A 595 -0.07 2.74 -5.51
N LEU A 596 -0.39 3.85 -6.18
CA LEU A 596 0.44 4.49 -7.19
C LEU A 596 1.24 5.69 -6.65
N LEU A 597 0.82 6.26 -5.51
CA LEU A 597 1.48 7.41 -4.89
C LEU A 597 2.73 6.99 -4.09
N LEU A 598 3.90 7.35 -4.61
CA LEU A 598 5.20 7.03 -4.01
C LEU A 598 5.67 8.12 -3.05
N GLY A 599 5.35 9.39 -3.33
CA GLY A 599 5.74 10.54 -2.53
C GLY A 599 4.81 11.73 -2.75
N LEU A 600 4.81 12.67 -1.81
CA LEU A 600 4.08 13.93 -1.95
C LEU A 600 4.68 15.03 -1.08
N GLY A 601 4.38 16.27 -1.45
CA GLY A 601 4.57 17.47 -0.62
C GLY A 601 3.22 18.13 -0.32
N PHE A 602 3.08 18.73 0.87
CA PHE A 602 1.88 19.47 1.26
C PHE A 602 2.17 20.55 2.30
N VAL A 603 1.25 21.51 2.41
CA VAL A 603 1.25 22.52 3.47
C VAL A 603 0.28 22.10 4.57
N SER A 604 0.77 22.00 5.82
CA SER A 604 -0.06 21.67 6.99
C SER A 604 -0.92 22.85 7.44
N ALA A 605 -1.87 22.62 8.36
CA ALA A 605 -2.68 23.72 8.93
C ALA A 605 -1.87 24.73 9.75
N SER A 606 -0.69 24.33 10.23
CA SER A 606 0.27 25.20 10.90
C SER A 606 1.23 25.92 9.95
N GLY A 607 1.07 25.75 8.63
CA GLY A 607 1.93 26.36 7.62
C GLY A 607 3.29 25.70 7.44
N HIS A 608 3.51 24.48 7.97
CA HIS A 608 4.73 23.71 7.71
C HIS A 608 4.70 23.11 6.31
N LEU A 609 5.85 23.10 5.65
CA LEU A 609 6.07 22.39 4.39
C LEU A 609 6.48 20.97 4.73
N VAL A 610 5.59 20.02 4.43
CA VAL A 610 5.76 18.61 4.82
C VAL A 610 5.89 17.75 3.56
N ARG A 611 6.89 16.88 3.56
CA ARG A 611 7.14 15.82 2.58
C ARG A 611 6.96 14.45 3.22
N GLY A 612 6.45 13.52 2.43
CA GLY A 612 6.35 12.11 2.81
C GLY A 612 6.58 11.20 1.61
N GLY A 613 7.08 9.99 1.86
CA GLY A 613 7.41 9.03 0.81
C GLY A 613 8.69 9.39 0.03
N GLY A 614 8.76 9.01 -1.24
CA GLY A 614 9.93 9.24 -2.10
C GLY A 614 9.69 8.86 -3.56
N LYS A 615 10.76 8.62 -4.31
CA LYS A 615 10.72 8.28 -5.76
C LYS A 615 10.86 6.79 -6.05
N VAL A 616 11.06 5.97 -5.02
CA VAL A 616 11.30 4.54 -5.14
C VAL A 616 10.11 3.73 -4.61
N VAL A 617 9.89 2.54 -5.16
CA VAL A 617 8.73 1.69 -4.83
C VAL A 617 8.82 1.14 -3.40
N LYS A 618 9.99 0.59 -3.05
CA LYS A 618 10.29 0.14 -1.69
C LYS A 618 10.82 1.31 -0.86
N ASN A 619 10.00 1.78 0.07
CA ASN A 619 10.35 2.82 1.02
C ASN A 619 9.55 2.62 2.31
N VAL A 620 10.25 2.45 3.42
CA VAL A 620 9.66 2.31 4.76
C VAL A 620 10.21 3.36 5.75
N ALA A 621 10.78 4.45 5.22
CA ALA A 621 11.29 5.54 6.04
C ALA A 621 10.13 6.44 6.56
N GLY A 622 9.89 6.39 7.87
CA GLY A 622 8.85 7.19 8.52
C GLY A 622 7.44 6.62 8.36
N TYR A 623 6.44 7.40 8.75
CA TYR A 623 5.03 7.02 8.61
C TYR A 623 4.54 7.19 7.17
N ASP A 624 3.57 6.38 6.76
CA ASP A 624 2.98 6.45 5.42
C ASP A 624 2.02 7.66 5.28
N LEU A 625 2.61 8.84 5.13
CA LEU A 625 1.88 10.08 4.89
C LEU A 625 1.19 10.07 3.52
N THR A 626 1.65 9.26 2.56
CA THR A 626 1.04 9.21 1.22
C THR A 626 -0.36 8.60 1.28
N ARG A 627 -0.51 7.51 2.04
CA ARG A 627 -1.82 6.91 2.29
C ARG A 627 -2.69 7.73 3.23
N LEU A 628 -2.10 8.41 4.23
CA LEU A 628 -2.85 9.32 5.09
C LEU A 628 -3.48 10.47 4.29
N MET A 629 -2.73 11.07 3.36
CA MET A 629 -3.21 12.19 2.54
C MET A 629 -4.16 11.76 1.43
N ALA A 630 -3.96 10.59 0.81
CA ALA A 630 -4.82 10.09 -0.25
C ALA A 630 -6.19 9.62 0.30
N GLY A 631 -7.27 10.30 -0.10
CA GLY A 631 -8.61 10.12 0.48
C GLY A 631 -8.91 11.01 1.69
N SER A 632 -7.97 11.85 2.13
CA SER A 632 -8.19 12.82 3.22
C SER A 632 -9.15 13.97 2.85
N MET A 633 -9.49 14.11 1.57
CA MET A 633 -10.30 15.19 1.01
C MET A 633 -9.75 16.60 1.32
N GLY A 634 -8.44 16.70 1.55
CA GLY A 634 -7.78 17.96 1.92
C GLY A 634 -8.14 18.44 3.32
N THR A 635 -8.58 17.56 4.22
CA THR A 635 -8.97 17.95 5.58
C THR A 635 -7.78 18.14 6.52
N ILE A 636 -6.56 17.72 6.18
CA ILE A 636 -5.38 17.83 7.06
C ILE A 636 -4.21 18.58 6.41
N GLY A 637 -4.41 19.11 5.21
CA GLY A 637 -3.39 19.85 4.49
C GLY A 637 -3.75 20.09 3.03
N PHE A 638 -2.95 20.92 2.38
CA PHE A 638 -3.05 21.21 0.95
C PHE A 638 -1.87 20.60 0.20
N ILE A 639 -2.14 19.63 -0.67
CA ILE A 639 -1.11 18.98 -1.49
C ILE A 639 -0.49 20.03 -2.42
N THR A 640 0.84 20.02 -2.54
CA THR A 640 1.62 20.90 -3.43
C THR A 640 2.42 20.14 -4.48
N GLU A 641 2.69 18.86 -4.26
CA GLU A 641 3.49 18.01 -5.15
C GLU A 641 3.05 16.54 -5.03
N LEU A 642 3.11 15.78 -6.13
CA LEU A 642 2.77 14.35 -6.18
C LEU A 642 3.79 13.59 -7.02
N THR A 643 4.40 12.56 -6.47
CA THR A 643 5.26 11.59 -7.17
C THR A 643 4.51 10.27 -7.34
N LEU A 644 4.26 9.90 -8.59
CA LEU A 644 3.40 8.77 -8.97
C LEU A 644 4.17 7.74 -9.78
N ARG A 645 3.88 6.46 -9.51
CA ARG A 645 4.28 5.35 -10.37
C ARG A 645 3.39 5.33 -11.62
N VAL A 646 4.02 5.31 -12.78
CA VAL A 646 3.36 5.11 -14.08
C VAL A 646 3.63 3.69 -14.58
N ALA A 647 2.94 3.29 -15.64
CA ALA A 647 3.09 1.98 -16.26
C ALA A 647 3.26 2.14 -17.78
N PRO A 648 3.84 1.14 -18.47
CA PRO A 648 3.79 1.09 -19.92
C PRO A 648 2.34 1.00 -20.41
N ILE A 649 2.07 1.56 -21.57
CA ILE A 649 0.78 1.37 -22.25
C ILE A 649 0.67 -0.11 -22.66
N PRO A 650 -0.41 -0.81 -22.28
CA PRO A 650 -0.67 -2.18 -22.72
C PRO A 650 -0.60 -2.33 -24.24
N GLN A 651 0.02 -3.41 -24.72
CA GLN A 651 0.12 -3.69 -26.16
C GLN A 651 -1.25 -4.05 -26.77
N ALA A 652 -2.11 -4.69 -25.98
CA ALA A 652 -3.49 -4.98 -26.35
C ALA A 652 -4.42 -4.72 -25.17
N CYS A 653 -5.65 -4.34 -25.50
CA CYS A 653 -6.76 -4.15 -24.58
C CYS A 653 -8.03 -4.68 -25.23
N THR A 654 -8.72 -5.61 -24.58
CA THR A 654 -9.94 -6.24 -25.11
C THR A 654 -11.05 -6.18 -24.08
N LEU A 655 -12.19 -5.62 -24.47
CA LEU A 655 -13.43 -5.64 -23.72
C LEU A 655 -14.28 -6.80 -24.24
N LEU A 656 -14.53 -7.78 -23.39
CA LEU A 656 -15.54 -8.79 -23.64
C LEU A 656 -16.86 -8.36 -23.01
N SER A 657 -17.97 -8.48 -23.75
CA SER A 657 -19.32 -8.31 -23.23
C SER A 657 -20.19 -9.51 -23.56
N ALA A 658 -21.01 -9.94 -22.61
CA ALA A 658 -21.91 -11.09 -22.77
C ALA A 658 -23.16 -10.92 -21.90
N SER A 659 -24.26 -11.53 -22.31
CA SER A 659 -25.56 -11.42 -21.63
C SER A 659 -25.96 -12.77 -21.03
N GLY A 660 -26.40 -12.82 -19.79
CA GLY A 660 -26.77 -14.06 -19.09
C GLY A 660 -27.84 -13.86 -18.02
N SER A 661 -28.27 -14.93 -17.36
CA SER A 661 -29.13 -14.83 -16.17
C SER A 661 -28.33 -14.33 -14.95
N LEU A 662 -29.02 -13.91 -13.89
CA LEU A 662 -28.38 -13.55 -12.62
C LEU A 662 -27.55 -14.71 -12.05
N GLU A 663 -28.08 -15.94 -12.09
CA GLU A 663 -27.41 -17.16 -11.61
C GLU A 663 -26.14 -17.46 -12.42
N ALA A 664 -26.21 -17.36 -13.76
CA ALA A 664 -25.05 -17.54 -14.62
C ALA A 664 -23.98 -16.46 -14.38
N THR A 665 -24.41 -15.21 -14.17
CA THR A 665 -23.53 -14.07 -13.83
C THR A 665 -22.84 -14.26 -12.49
N ARG A 666 -23.56 -14.76 -11.48
CA ARG A 666 -22.99 -15.12 -10.18
C ARG A 666 -21.91 -16.20 -10.32
N ALA A 667 -22.22 -17.28 -11.04
CA ALA A 667 -21.29 -18.38 -11.25
C ALA A 667 -20.03 -17.92 -12.01
N ALA A 668 -20.20 -17.15 -13.08
CA ALA A 668 -19.09 -16.59 -13.86
C ALA A 668 -18.23 -15.64 -13.03
N CYS A 669 -18.84 -14.76 -12.22
CA CYS A 669 -18.11 -13.87 -11.31
C CYS A 669 -17.23 -14.67 -10.34
N LYS A 670 -17.81 -15.69 -9.69
CA LYS A 670 -17.08 -16.53 -8.72
C LYS A 670 -15.90 -17.24 -9.38
N GLU A 671 -16.09 -17.79 -10.58
CA GLU A 671 -15.03 -18.45 -11.33
C GLU A 671 -13.94 -17.45 -11.75
N LEU A 672 -14.31 -16.31 -12.32
CA LEU A 672 -13.36 -15.29 -12.77
C LEU A 672 -12.46 -14.85 -11.60
N LEU A 673 -13.06 -14.59 -10.44
CA LEU A 673 -12.34 -14.18 -9.24
C LEU A 673 -11.55 -15.33 -8.58
N ALA A 674 -11.84 -16.59 -8.86
CA ALA A 674 -11.03 -17.72 -8.40
C ALA A 674 -9.98 -18.17 -9.42
N SER A 675 -10.06 -17.69 -10.67
CA SER A 675 -9.19 -18.14 -11.75
C SER A 675 -7.82 -17.46 -11.75
N CYS A 676 -6.89 -18.04 -12.53
CA CYS A 676 -5.60 -17.46 -12.89
C CYS A 676 -5.70 -16.35 -13.96
N LEU A 677 -6.91 -15.95 -14.36
CA LEU A 677 -7.10 -14.83 -15.28
C LEU A 677 -6.83 -13.50 -14.55
N HIS A 678 -6.31 -12.53 -15.29
CA HIS A 678 -5.92 -11.21 -14.81
C HIS A 678 -6.76 -10.12 -15.48
N PRO A 679 -8.08 -10.06 -15.20
CA PRO A 679 -8.91 -9.00 -15.75
C PRO A 679 -8.46 -7.63 -15.17
N ALA A 680 -8.39 -6.63 -16.04
CA ALA A 680 -8.25 -5.24 -15.64
C ALA A 680 -9.46 -4.79 -14.82
N PHE A 681 -10.66 -5.23 -15.22
CA PHE A 681 -11.91 -4.99 -14.51
C PHE A 681 -12.96 -6.03 -14.86
N ALA A 682 -13.97 -6.17 -14.01
CA ALA A 682 -15.16 -6.97 -14.25
C ALA A 682 -16.38 -6.24 -13.70
N ILE A 683 -17.31 -5.85 -14.56
CA ILE A 683 -18.53 -5.13 -14.17
C ILE A 683 -19.78 -5.84 -14.70
N ALA A 684 -20.89 -5.73 -13.99
CA ALA A 684 -22.19 -6.20 -14.44
C ALA A 684 -23.25 -5.10 -14.31
N THR A 685 -24.15 -5.05 -15.28
CA THR A 685 -25.30 -4.14 -15.28
C THR A 685 -26.56 -4.93 -15.65
N PRO A 686 -27.71 -4.65 -15.02
CA PRO A 686 -28.98 -5.21 -15.49
C PRO A 686 -29.28 -4.72 -16.91
N GLU A 687 -29.83 -5.58 -17.76
CA GLU A 687 -30.33 -5.19 -19.08
C GLU A 687 -31.74 -4.60 -18.94
N ASP A 688 -31.98 -3.49 -19.63
CA ASP A 688 -33.34 -2.94 -19.79
C ASP A 688 -34.02 -3.67 -20.97
N ASP A 689 -35.33 -3.93 -20.85
CA ASP A 689 -36.11 -4.52 -21.94
C ASP A 689 -36.18 -3.55 -23.14
N GLU A 690 -36.25 -4.07 -24.38
CA GLU A 690 -36.26 -3.29 -25.63
C GLU A 690 -37.40 -2.25 -25.71
N ALA A 691 -38.46 -2.40 -24.91
CA ALA A 691 -39.53 -1.43 -24.75
C ALA A 691 -39.18 -0.41 -23.65
N GLY A 692 -38.29 0.53 -23.97
CA GLY A 692 -37.75 1.56 -23.06
C GLY A 692 -38.73 2.54 -22.40
N SER A 693 -39.99 2.19 -22.09
CA SER A 693 -40.85 3.04 -21.24
C SER A 693 -41.98 2.26 -20.52
N ALA A 694 -42.25 2.71 -19.29
CA ALA A 694 -43.55 2.65 -18.61
C ALA A 694 -44.16 1.32 -18.09
N ALA A 695 -43.57 0.13 -18.29
CA ALA A 695 -44.15 -1.12 -17.77
C ALA A 695 -43.28 -1.87 -16.74
N ARG A 696 -43.04 -1.27 -15.55
CA ARG A 696 -42.37 -1.96 -14.42
C ARG A 696 -43.28 -2.86 -13.57
N ARG A 697 -44.47 -3.23 -14.03
CA ARG A 697 -45.25 -4.28 -13.35
C ARG A 697 -44.70 -5.64 -13.81
N GLY A 698 -43.55 -6.06 -13.26
CA GLY A 698 -43.01 -7.41 -13.52
C GLY A 698 -41.50 -7.57 -13.62
N TRP A 699 -40.69 -6.50 -13.59
CA TRP A 699 -39.22 -6.64 -13.53
C TRP A 699 -38.81 -7.24 -12.19
N THR A 700 -38.17 -8.41 -12.21
CA THR A 700 -37.58 -9.04 -11.02
C THR A 700 -36.14 -9.39 -11.34
N ALA A 701 -35.24 -9.25 -10.36
CA ALA A 701 -33.84 -9.57 -10.58
C ALA A 701 -33.61 -11.04 -11.00
N ALA A 702 -34.55 -11.93 -10.66
CA ALA A 702 -34.53 -13.35 -11.01
C ALA A 702 -34.88 -13.62 -12.49
N THR A 703 -35.75 -12.81 -13.11
CA THR A 703 -36.21 -13.01 -14.50
C THR A 703 -35.45 -12.17 -15.52
N SER A 704 -34.79 -11.10 -15.07
CA SER A 704 -34.08 -10.16 -15.94
C SER A 704 -32.69 -10.66 -16.34
N ARG A 705 -32.27 -10.27 -17.53
CA ARG A 705 -30.92 -10.55 -18.04
C ARG A 705 -29.92 -9.54 -17.48
N TRP A 706 -28.68 -9.98 -17.36
CA TRP A 706 -27.55 -9.20 -16.89
C TRP A 706 -26.47 -9.19 -17.95
N ARG A 707 -25.91 -8.02 -18.21
CA ARG A 707 -24.76 -7.86 -19.08
C ARG A 707 -23.50 -7.82 -18.26
N LEU A 708 -22.60 -8.76 -18.52
CA LEU A 708 -21.27 -8.83 -17.94
C LEU A 708 -20.25 -8.23 -18.90
N TYR A 709 -19.37 -7.38 -18.39
CA TYR A 709 -18.25 -6.79 -19.12
C TYR A 709 -16.95 -7.14 -18.41
N VAL A 710 -15.98 -7.68 -19.15
CA VAL A 710 -14.66 -8.04 -18.62
C VAL A 710 -13.58 -7.47 -19.52
N GLY A 711 -12.68 -6.68 -18.94
CA GLY A 711 -11.55 -6.09 -19.66
C GLY A 711 -10.27 -6.87 -19.40
N PHE A 712 -9.51 -7.16 -20.45
CA PHE A 712 -8.15 -7.69 -20.36
C PHE A 712 -7.17 -6.69 -20.98
N GLU A 713 -6.12 -6.34 -20.25
CA GLU A 713 -5.07 -5.39 -20.67
C GLU A 713 -3.69 -6.05 -20.46
N GLY A 714 -2.80 -5.98 -21.44
CA GLY A 714 -1.44 -6.50 -21.31
C GLY A 714 -0.74 -6.76 -22.64
N PHE A 715 0.13 -7.78 -22.65
CA PHE A 715 0.77 -8.28 -23.87
C PHE A 715 -0.26 -8.93 -24.81
N ALA A 716 -0.09 -8.75 -26.11
CA ALA A 716 -1.09 -9.14 -27.11
C ALA A 716 -1.48 -10.63 -27.04
N GLU A 717 -0.48 -11.52 -27.00
CA GLU A 717 -0.70 -12.97 -26.92
C GLU A 717 -1.44 -13.37 -25.62
N THR A 718 -1.07 -12.76 -24.49
CA THR A 718 -1.71 -13.00 -23.19
C THR A 718 -3.16 -12.51 -23.17
N VAL A 719 -3.44 -11.34 -23.75
CA VAL A 719 -4.80 -10.80 -23.86
C VAL A 719 -5.67 -11.67 -24.77
N GLN A 720 -5.13 -12.13 -25.90
CA GLN A 720 -5.83 -13.03 -26.82
C GLN A 720 -6.17 -14.37 -26.17
N ALA A 721 -5.21 -15.00 -25.48
CA ALA A 721 -5.42 -16.27 -24.79
C ALA A 721 -6.49 -16.16 -23.68
N GLN A 722 -6.39 -15.12 -22.83
CA GLN A 722 -7.37 -14.87 -21.78
C GLN A 722 -8.77 -14.60 -22.33
N THR A 723 -8.88 -13.80 -23.40
CA THR A 723 -10.15 -13.50 -24.05
C THR A 723 -10.80 -14.74 -24.65
N GLY A 724 -10.02 -15.58 -25.34
CA GLY A 724 -10.52 -16.84 -25.91
C GLY A 724 -10.99 -17.80 -24.83
N SER A 725 -10.16 -18.03 -23.82
CA SER A 725 -10.47 -18.89 -22.66
C SER A 725 -11.74 -18.43 -21.94
N TRP A 726 -11.88 -17.11 -21.72
CA TRP A 726 -13.06 -16.56 -21.04
C TRP A 726 -14.33 -16.63 -21.89
N THR A 727 -14.24 -16.37 -23.20
CA THR A 727 -15.37 -16.53 -24.14
C THR A 727 -15.95 -17.94 -24.06
N SER A 728 -15.12 -18.98 -24.17
CA SER A 728 -15.58 -20.38 -24.10
C SER A 728 -16.19 -20.74 -22.75
N ARG A 729 -15.69 -20.17 -21.65
CA ARG A 729 -16.25 -20.38 -20.29
C ARG A 729 -17.60 -19.70 -20.10
N LEU A 730 -17.85 -18.57 -20.77
CA LEU A 730 -19.15 -17.90 -20.74
C LEU A 730 -20.19 -18.63 -21.59
N GLU A 731 -19.83 -19.03 -22.80
CA GLU A 731 -20.71 -19.77 -23.70
C GLU A 731 -21.17 -21.10 -23.08
N SER A 732 -20.25 -21.84 -22.45
CA SER A 732 -20.59 -23.09 -21.74
C SER A 732 -21.54 -22.89 -20.54
N ARG A 733 -21.68 -21.66 -20.05
CA ARG A 733 -22.59 -21.26 -18.96
C ARG A 733 -23.89 -20.62 -19.46
N GLY A 734 -24.18 -20.72 -20.76
CA GLY A 734 -25.42 -20.22 -21.33
C GLY A 734 -25.47 -18.70 -21.51
N PHE A 735 -24.32 -18.02 -21.49
CA PHE A 735 -24.26 -16.64 -21.96
C PHE A 735 -24.49 -16.58 -23.47
N THR A 736 -25.17 -15.53 -23.90
CA THR A 736 -25.41 -15.22 -25.32
C THR A 736 -24.92 -13.82 -25.64
N ASN A 737 -24.90 -13.45 -26.93
CA ASN A 737 -24.39 -12.16 -27.41
C ASN A 737 -22.95 -11.87 -26.96
N CYS A 738 -22.12 -12.92 -26.84
CA CYS A 738 -20.71 -12.81 -26.54
C CYS A 738 -20.01 -12.03 -27.66
N SER A 739 -19.39 -10.92 -27.31
CA SER A 739 -18.69 -10.05 -28.25
C SER A 739 -17.43 -9.50 -27.60
N ALA A 740 -16.37 -9.36 -28.39
CA ALA A 740 -15.08 -8.85 -27.94
C ALA A 740 -14.64 -7.70 -28.85
N PHE A 741 -14.22 -6.59 -28.24
CA PHE A 741 -13.80 -5.39 -28.97
C PHE A 741 -12.50 -4.83 -28.39
N GLY A 742 -11.61 -4.38 -29.28
CA GLY A 742 -10.41 -3.66 -28.87
C GLY A 742 -10.72 -2.26 -28.36
N TYR A 743 -10.00 -1.78 -27.35
CA TYR A 743 -10.10 -0.39 -26.89
C TYR A 743 -8.73 0.21 -26.59
N LYS A 744 -8.68 1.52 -26.32
CA LYS A 744 -7.47 2.21 -25.86
C LYS A 744 -7.54 2.46 -24.35
N PRO A 745 -6.45 2.27 -23.60
CA PRO A 745 -6.42 2.49 -22.17
C PRO A 745 -6.99 3.87 -21.77
N GLY A 746 -6.43 4.98 -22.27
CA GLY A 746 -6.77 6.34 -21.84
C GLY A 746 -8.26 6.62 -21.53
N PRO A 747 -9.14 6.80 -22.53
CA PRO A 747 -10.56 7.09 -22.30
C PRO A 747 -11.33 5.89 -21.71
N GLY A 748 -10.78 4.67 -21.74
CA GLY A 748 -11.43 3.46 -21.26
C GLY A 748 -12.67 3.05 -22.07
N PRO A 749 -13.12 1.78 -21.94
CA PRO A 749 -14.30 1.30 -22.64
C PRO A 749 -15.61 1.58 -21.87
N LEU A 750 -15.52 2.04 -20.63
CA LEU A 750 -16.66 2.13 -19.71
C LEU A 750 -17.41 3.46 -19.77
N LYS A 751 -16.88 4.48 -20.46
CA LYS A 751 -17.51 5.82 -20.57
C LYS A 751 -18.99 5.79 -20.97
N PRO A 752 -19.44 4.99 -21.95
CA PRO A 752 -20.87 4.94 -22.29
C PRO A 752 -21.75 4.38 -21.17
N ILE A 753 -21.19 3.55 -20.30
CA ILE A 753 -21.88 3.00 -19.12
C ILE A 753 -21.90 4.04 -18.01
N GLU A 754 -20.76 4.69 -17.75
CA GLU A 754 -20.62 5.77 -16.77
C GLU A 754 -21.54 6.96 -17.09
N ALA A 755 -21.62 7.37 -18.35
CA ALA A 755 -22.44 8.50 -18.79
C ALA A 755 -23.93 8.35 -18.45
N ARG A 756 -24.43 7.11 -18.27
CA ARG A 756 -25.81 6.85 -17.84
C ARG A 756 -26.07 7.33 -16.41
N LEU A 757 -25.07 7.23 -15.54
CA LEU A 757 -25.08 7.74 -14.17
C LEU A 757 -24.75 9.23 -14.11
N ASP A 758 -24.11 9.77 -15.16
CA ASP A 758 -23.75 11.19 -15.27
C ASP A 758 -24.87 12.07 -15.83
N HIS A 759 -26.12 11.78 -15.47
CA HIS A 759 -27.28 12.50 -15.98
C HIS A 759 -27.79 13.55 -14.99
N ASP A 760 -28.14 14.75 -15.47
CA ASP A 760 -28.67 15.84 -14.65
C ASP A 760 -30.00 15.49 -13.94
N SER A 761 -30.74 14.49 -14.44
CA SER A 761 -31.95 13.97 -13.78
C SER A 761 -31.67 13.08 -12.56
N CYS A 762 -30.41 12.71 -12.30
CA CYS A 762 -30.00 11.89 -11.15
C CYS A 762 -29.29 12.75 -10.08
N PRO A 763 -30.02 13.54 -9.27
CA PRO A 763 -29.44 14.39 -8.24
C PRO A 763 -28.69 13.61 -7.15
N PHE A 764 -28.97 12.31 -7.00
CA PHE A 764 -28.29 11.44 -6.07
C PHE A 764 -27.50 10.35 -6.79
N LEU A 765 -26.26 10.16 -6.36
CA LEU A 765 -25.39 9.05 -6.76
C LEU A 765 -24.92 8.34 -5.50
N VAL A 766 -25.42 7.13 -5.28
CA VAL A 766 -25.04 6.29 -4.16
C VAL A 766 -23.91 5.36 -4.59
N ARG A 767 -22.91 5.21 -3.72
CA ARG A 767 -21.89 4.16 -3.80
C ARG A 767 -22.05 3.23 -2.61
N ILE A 768 -22.05 1.92 -2.87
CA ILE A 768 -22.05 0.88 -1.84
C ILE A 768 -20.81 0.02 -2.05
N ASP A 769 -19.98 -0.12 -1.03
CA ASP A 769 -18.79 -0.99 -1.04
C ASP A 769 -19.06 -2.17 -0.11
N LEU A 770 -18.79 -3.39 -0.58
CA LEU A 770 -19.13 -4.66 0.06
C LEU A 770 -17.98 -5.68 -0.10
N PRO A 771 -17.94 -6.75 0.71
CA PRO A 771 -17.16 -7.93 0.38
C PRO A 771 -17.54 -8.49 -1.00
N LEU A 772 -16.55 -8.98 -1.76
CA LEU A 772 -16.71 -9.35 -3.17
C LEU A 772 -17.90 -10.29 -3.41
N ASP A 773 -18.10 -11.27 -2.53
CA ASP A 773 -19.15 -12.30 -2.63
C ASP A 773 -20.58 -11.78 -2.43
N LYS A 774 -20.75 -10.54 -1.95
CA LYS A 774 -22.08 -9.93 -1.69
C LYS A 774 -22.53 -8.96 -2.78
N THR A 775 -21.63 -8.58 -3.67
CA THR A 775 -21.81 -7.45 -4.60
C THR A 775 -23.00 -7.65 -5.55
N LEU A 776 -23.01 -8.76 -6.27
CA LEU A 776 -24.04 -9.00 -7.29
C LEU A 776 -25.44 -9.18 -6.68
N ASP A 777 -25.54 -9.86 -5.53
CA ASP A 777 -26.81 -10.03 -4.82
C ASP A 777 -27.37 -8.72 -4.29
N CYS A 778 -26.50 -7.89 -3.73
CA CYS A 778 -26.91 -6.58 -3.27
C CYS A 778 -27.36 -5.71 -4.44
N ALA A 779 -26.65 -5.75 -5.58
CA ALA A 779 -27.03 -5.03 -6.79
C ALA A 779 -28.40 -5.48 -7.31
N ALA A 780 -28.64 -6.79 -7.37
CA ALA A 780 -29.92 -7.38 -7.74
C ALA A 780 -31.06 -6.93 -6.80
N SER A 781 -30.84 -7.04 -5.49
CA SER A 781 -31.85 -6.65 -4.50
C SER A 781 -32.14 -5.15 -4.52
N LEU A 782 -31.10 -4.34 -4.75
CA LEU A 782 -31.21 -2.89 -4.87
C LEU A 782 -32.06 -2.50 -6.09
N ALA A 783 -31.76 -3.08 -7.26
CA ALA A 783 -32.51 -2.83 -8.48
C ALA A 783 -34.01 -3.16 -8.31
N GLU A 784 -34.31 -4.29 -7.65
CA GLU A 784 -35.67 -4.76 -7.44
C GLU A 784 -36.45 -3.90 -6.44
N ARG A 785 -35.88 -3.67 -5.25
CA ARG A 785 -36.56 -2.98 -4.15
C ARG A 785 -36.73 -1.48 -4.40
N CYS A 786 -35.75 -0.85 -5.04
CA CYS A 786 -35.79 0.59 -5.32
C CYS A 786 -36.39 0.90 -6.70
N HIS A 787 -36.83 -0.13 -7.44
CA HIS A 787 -37.33 0.03 -8.81
C HIS A 787 -36.39 0.89 -9.67
N LEU A 788 -35.08 0.64 -9.57
CA LEU A 788 -34.05 1.40 -10.30
C LEU A 788 -33.97 0.93 -11.76
N PRO A 789 -33.81 1.84 -12.74
CA PRO A 789 -33.53 1.43 -14.11
C PRO A 789 -32.21 0.67 -14.18
N GLY A 790 -32.15 -0.37 -15.02
CA GLY A 790 -30.95 -1.20 -15.15
C GLY A 790 -29.75 -0.36 -15.58
N HIS A 791 -29.96 0.57 -16.52
CA HIS A 791 -28.92 1.50 -16.97
C HIS A 791 -28.42 2.47 -15.89
N LEU A 792 -29.15 2.68 -14.78
CA LEU A 792 -28.73 3.51 -13.65
C LEU A 792 -28.08 2.71 -12.51
N LEU A 793 -27.67 1.47 -12.77
CA LEU A 793 -26.97 0.63 -11.80
C LEU A 793 -25.75 -0.05 -12.43
N VAL A 794 -24.61 0.07 -11.75
CA VAL A 794 -23.37 -0.60 -12.14
C VAL A 794 -22.81 -1.34 -10.93
N ALA A 795 -22.61 -2.65 -11.08
CA ALA A 795 -21.93 -3.49 -10.10
C ALA A 795 -20.51 -3.80 -10.59
N ASP A 796 -19.50 -3.23 -9.95
CA ASP A 796 -18.09 -3.59 -10.11
C ASP A 796 -17.80 -4.81 -9.23
N LEU A 797 -17.75 -5.96 -9.89
CA LEU A 797 -17.56 -7.27 -9.30
C LEU A 797 -16.09 -7.49 -8.87
N GLY A 798 -15.15 -6.77 -9.50
CA GLY A 798 -13.73 -6.84 -9.19
C GLY A 798 -13.36 -6.12 -7.89
N CYS A 799 -14.05 -5.02 -7.60
CA CYS A 799 -13.77 -4.18 -6.42
C CYS A 799 -14.82 -4.31 -5.30
N GLY A 800 -15.93 -5.03 -5.55
CA GLY A 800 -17.00 -5.15 -4.58
C GLY A 800 -17.83 -3.87 -4.43
N ARG A 801 -18.00 -3.12 -5.52
CA ARG A 801 -18.57 -1.76 -5.50
C ARG A 801 -19.82 -1.69 -6.35
N ILE A 802 -20.86 -1.04 -5.84
CA ILE A 802 -22.09 -0.75 -6.57
C ILE A 802 -22.24 0.75 -6.67
N ARG A 803 -22.57 1.26 -7.86
CA ARG A 803 -23.00 2.64 -8.05
C ARG A 803 -24.42 2.67 -8.61
N ALA A 804 -25.27 3.47 -8.00
CA ALA A 804 -26.67 3.61 -8.36
C ALA A 804 -27.10 5.08 -8.39
N GLY A 805 -27.68 5.51 -9.50
CA GLY A 805 -28.24 6.84 -9.68
C GLY A 805 -29.72 6.87 -9.33
N PHE A 806 -30.17 7.91 -8.62
CA PHE A 806 -31.57 8.07 -8.22
C PHE A 806 -32.11 9.43 -8.65
N GLU A 807 -33.29 9.42 -9.26
CA GLU A 807 -34.05 10.63 -9.60
C GLU A 807 -34.80 11.19 -8.38
N SER A 808 -35.39 10.28 -7.58
CA SER A 808 -36.02 10.57 -6.29
C SER A 808 -35.33 9.76 -5.20
N PHE A 809 -34.91 10.42 -4.12
CA PHE A 809 -34.21 9.81 -3.01
C PHE A 809 -34.49 10.58 -1.73
N GLY A 810 -34.95 9.88 -0.69
CA GLY A 810 -35.31 10.46 0.60
C GLY A 810 -34.50 9.90 1.78
N PRO A 811 -34.73 10.44 2.99
CA PRO A 811 -34.09 9.94 4.21
C PRO A 811 -34.35 8.45 4.47
N SER A 812 -35.57 7.97 4.20
CA SER A 812 -35.92 6.55 4.40
C SER A 812 -35.14 5.62 3.47
N ASP A 813 -34.90 6.05 2.21
CA ASP A 813 -34.06 5.30 1.27
C ASP A 813 -32.62 5.26 1.78
N TRP A 814 -32.13 6.41 2.28
CA TRP A 814 -30.79 6.49 2.84
C TRP A 814 -30.60 5.55 4.03
N GLU A 815 -31.51 5.58 5.00
CA GLU A 815 -31.49 4.67 6.16
C GLU A 815 -31.57 3.20 5.75
N PHE A 816 -32.41 2.87 4.76
CA PHE A 816 -32.51 1.53 4.22
C PHE A 816 -31.18 1.05 3.62
N LEU A 817 -30.55 1.86 2.77
CA LEU A 817 -29.27 1.52 2.13
C LEU A 817 -28.15 1.38 3.15
N LEU A 818 -28.08 2.27 4.14
CA LEU A 818 -27.13 2.19 5.24
C LEU A 818 -27.31 0.89 6.04
N GLY A 819 -28.54 0.55 6.39
CA GLY A 819 -28.85 -0.70 7.08
C GLY A 819 -28.51 -1.93 6.24
N MET A 820 -28.77 -1.89 4.94
CA MET A 820 -28.45 -2.99 4.01
C MET A 820 -26.94 -3.20 3.90
N ALA A 821 -26.17 -2.14 3.60
CA ALA A 821 -24.73 -2.24 3.45
C ALA A 821 -24.06 -2.76 4.72
N ARG A 822 -24.47 -2.24 5.89
CA ARG A 822 -23.94 -2.67 7.19
C ARG A 822 -24.22 -4.15 7.48
N ARG A 823 -25.44 -4.65 7.22
CA ARG A 823 -25.78 -6.07 7.42
C ARG A 823 -24.93 -7.01 6.54
N LEU A 824 -24.49 -6.52 5.39
CA LEU A 824 -23.64 -7.25 4.45
C LEU A 824 -22.14 -7.08 4.72
N GLY A 825 -21.75 -6.39 5.80
CA GLY A 825 -20.35 -6.19 6.18
C GLY A 825 -19.63 -5.09 5.38
N GLY A 826 -20.37 -4.19 4.74
CA GLY A 826 -19.82 -3.05 4.02
C GLY A 826 -20.43 -1.71 4.46
N TYR A 827 -20.36 -0.71 3.58
CA TYR A 827 -20.86 0.65 3.84
C TYR A 827 -21.41 1.28 2.57
N ALA A 828 -22.20 2.33 2.74
CA ALA A 828 -22.71 3.15 1.65
C ALA A 828 -22.34 4.61 1.90
N LEU A 829 -22.13 5.36 0.82
CA LEU A 829 -21.93 6.81 0.83
C LEU A 829 -22.63 7.47 -0.36
N LEU A 830 -22.86 8.78 -0.27
CA LEU A 830 -23.35 9.60 -1.38
C LEU A 830 -22.18 10.30 -2.05
N GLU A 831 -21.86 9.92 -3.29
CA GLU A 831 -20.87 10.60 -4.13
C GLU A 831 -21.42 11.94 -4.67
N ARG A 832 -22.75 12.01 -4.83
CA ARG A 832 -23.51 13.22 -5.24
C ARG A 832 -24.84 13.26 -4.50
N ALA A 833 -25.18 14.43 -3.95
CA ALA A 833 -26.49 14.72 -3.36
C ALA A 833 -26.74 16.24 -3.35
N PRO A 834 -28.01 16.70 -3.35
CA PRO A 834 -28.34 18.11 -3.18
C PRO A 834 -27.88 18.66 -1.83
N ASP A 835 -27.46 19.93 -1.80
CA ASP A 835 -26.98 20.60 -0.60
C ASP A 835 -27.97 20.56 0.59
N PRO A 836 -29.29 20.77 0.42
CA PRO A 836 -30.24 20.63 1.53
C PRO A 836 -30.17 19.27 2.22
N PHE A 837 -30.00 18.20 1.43
CA PHE A 837 -29.85 16.84 1.96
C PHE A 837 -28.52 16.68 2.71
N ARG A 838 -27.42 17.14 2.11
CA ARG A 838 -26.07 17.12 2.74
C ARG A 838 -25.98 17.95 4.02
N ARG A 839 -26.83 18.96 4.18
CA ARG A 839 -26.92 19.73 5.43
C ARG A 839 -27.58 18.94 6.55
N ALA A 840 -28.62 18.16 6.21
CA ALA A 840 -29.43 17.40 7.17
C ALA A 840 -28.85 16.02 7.51
N HIS A 841 -28.03 15.44 6.63
CA HIS A 841 -27.53 14.07 6.78
C HIS A 841 -26.03 13.97 6.55
N ASP A 842 -25.37 13.07 7.28
CA ASP A 842 -24.00 12.65 6.97
C ASP A 842 -23.99 11.77 5.71
N VAL A 843 -23.24 12.19 4.70
CA VAL A 843 -23.17 11.50 3.41
C VAL A 843 -22.31 10.23 3.44
N PHE A 844 -21.58 9.99 4.53
CA PHE A 844 -20.74 8.80 4.71
C PHE A 844 -21.42 7.72 5.56
N GLY A 845 -22.64 7.98 6.02
CA GLY A 845 -23.43 7.06 6.81
C GLY A 845 -23.21 7.20 8.32
N PRO A 846 -23.58 6.17 9.09
CA PRO A 846 -23.60 6.23 10.55
C PRO A 846 -22.20 6.10 11.16
N PRO A 847 -21.96 6.68 12.36
CA PRO A 847 -20.67 6.64 13.04
C PRO A 847 -20.05 5.24 13.18
N SER A 848 -18.74 5.18 12.94
CA SER A 848 -17.88 4.04 13.24
C SER A 848 -16.84 4.41 14.32
N LEU A 849 -16.34 3.43 15.08
CA LEU A 849 -15.41 3.68 16.19
C LEU A 849 -14.09 4.28 15.73
N ASP A 850 -13.57 3.85 14.58
CA ASP A 850 -12.34 4.37 13.98
C ASP A 850 -12.45 5.84 13.55
N TRP A 851 -13.66 6.35 13.30
CA TRP A 851 -13.86 7.78 13.02
C TRP A 851 -13.47 8.65 14.22
N SER A 852 -13.58 8.14 15.45
CA SER A 852 -13.09 8.85 16.63
C SER A 852 -11.58 9.13 16.54
N LEU A 853 -10.80 8.17 16.03
CA LEU A 853 -9.38 8.32 15.79
C LEU A 853 -9.09 9.29 14.63
N MET A 854 -9.89 9.26 13.56
CA MET A 854 -9.80 10.25 12.48
C MET A 854 -10.06 11.67 13.00
N HIS A 855 -11.08 11.86 13.84
CA HIS A 855 -11.36 13.16 14.46
C HIS A 855 -10.26 13.59 15.45
N ARG A 856 -9.67 12.67 16.21
CA ARG A 856 -8.49 12.95 17.06
C ARG A 856 -7.32 13.47 16.21
N LEU A 857 -7.00 12.78 15.11
CA LEU A 857 -5.98 13.20 14.15
C LEU A 857 -6.29 14.58 13.57
N LYS A 858 -7.50 14.78 13.04
CA LYS A 858 -7.94 16.05 12.47
C LYS A 858 -7.82 17.20 13.47
N HIS A 859 -8.30 17.01 14.69
CA HIS A 859 -8.28 18.05 15.70
C HIS A 859 -6.86 18.42 16.14
N ALA A 860 -5.96 17.45 16.24
CA ALA A 860 -4.59 17.71 16.63
C ALA A 860 -3.73 18.29 15.49
N LEU A 861 -3.93 17.84 14.25
CA LEU A 861 -3.19 18.35 13.07
C LEU A 861 -3.74 19.66 12.52
N ASP A 862 -5.01 19.97 12.80
CA ASP A 862 -5.66 21.24 12.45
C ASP A 862 -6.61 21.71 13.58
N PRO A 863 -6.03 22.21 14.70
CA PRO A 863 -6.80 22.63 15.88
C PRO A 863 -7.71 23.83 15.60
N ALA A 864 -7.35 24.68 14.64
CA ALA A 864 -8.16 25.83 14.24
C ALA A 864 -9.32 25.45 13.31
N GLY A 865 -9.41 24.19 12.86
CA GLY A 865 -10.38 23.77 11.85
C GLY A 865 -10.25 24.59 10.57
N LEU A 866 -9.02 24.91 10.17
CA LEU A 866 -8.69 25.67 8.97
C LEU A 866 -9.14 24.95 7.71
N PHE A 867 -8.71 23.70 7.52
CA PHE A 867 -8.94 22.94 6.31
C PHE A 867 -10.24 22.14 6.35
N ALA A 868 -11.15 22.44 5.42
CA ALA A 868 -12.38 21.69 5.17
C ALA A 868 -13.16 21.30 6.44
N PRO A 869 -13.43 22.27 7.36
CA PRO A 869 -14.07 21.98 8.65
C PRO A 869 -15.42 21.29 8.44
N GLY A 870 -15.64 20.15 9.10
CA GLY A 870 -16.91 19.40 9.00
C GLY A 870 -17.06 18.52 7.75
N ARG A 871 -16.08 18.45 6.84
CA ARG A 871 -16.14 17.55 5.67
C ARG A 871 -15.83 16.08 5.97
N LEU A 872 -15.15 15.79 7.09
CA LEU A 872 -14.79 14.42 7.50
C LEU A 872 -16.07 13.60 7.82
N PRO A 873 -16.06 12.26 7.64
CA PRO A 873 -17.14 11.39 8.12
C PRO A 873 -17.38 11.57 9.62
N GLY A 874 -18.63 11.44 10.07
CA GLY A 874 -19.00 11.54 11.49
C GLY A 874 -19.32 12.97 11.93
N ARG A 875 -20.07 13.71 11.12
CA ARG A 875 -20.47 15.09 11.44
C ARG A 875 -21.16 15.13 12.80
N LYS A 876 -20.61 15.93 13.72
CA LYS A 876 -21.22 16.26 15.02
C LYS A 876 -22.06 17.51 14.93
#